data_AF-A0A7X7TY01-F1
#
_entry.id   AF-A0A7X7TY01-F1
#
_cell.length_a   1.000
_cell.length_b   1.000
_cell.length_c   1.000
_cell.angle_alpha   90.00
_cell.angle_beta   90.00
_cell.angle_gamma   90.00
#
_symmetry.space_group_name_H-M   'P 1'
#
loop_
_entity.id
_entity.type
_entity.pdbx_description
1 polymer ?
#
loop_
_entity_poly.entity_id
_entity_poly.type
_entity_poly.pdbx_seq_one_letter_code
_entity_poly.pdbx_strand_id
1 'polypeptide(L)'
;MRVYRSLLATTIATACAVGFLAVGANAGPFGGGVEPQNLRCEYLMNPLGIDVVEPRLSWTLESDKRGQVQTAYRILVASSPKLLDKETGDLWDSGKVVSSQSNQIVYAGKPLESQMQCYWKVQVWDKDEKPCSWSKPAFWTMGLLKPDQWKAKWIGFDASRQRDPEGRKVDLAGASWIWQAGENGRNAAPAATRYFRKEFTVPADRELVSAICAVSVDNAFTLFVNGQKAADGNSFKEAACADLAKHLRKGTNVLAIEARNEGDGANPAGVLVAVALRFKTGDPIRIVSDEQWSSSSTAAAGWTDAGFNAADWKSVEKLGAYGIGPWNNISVGPAGLFLPPAQFLRKEFVVEKAVKRATVYASALGNYELYLNGQPVGEAYFAPGWTDYDARVYYNTFDVTERLNKGFNALGGILADGWYSGHIGWGRIRDHYGANTRFAAQLQIEYADGSAETVVTDKTWTAATGPILEGDFLMGETYDARKEMPGWSTPDFNDAAWKPVNVTEKIQARIESYPGVPVRKFQEIKPVGIATAKDGAWIYDMGTNFAGFVRLKVRDAQPGQKIVLRFAERLNPDGTIYTTNLRGARAIDTYVCKGGGTEVWQPRFTFHGFQYVELTGYPGKPSLDDITGIELTSATPVVGHFACSDPMANTLYHNVCQTQRANFIDIPTDCPQRDERLGWMGDAQIYVRTATFNTDVASFFTKWAVDVDDAQLPNGAFTDVSPRKVATGGGTAAWGDAGVICPWTIYKVYGDTRILARHYAAMERWIEYCKGTTKGTLLRPAEGYGDWLSIRADTPKDVLATAYFAHSTKLVAEVAKVLGKQDDAAKYQKLFEDIRAAFDAAYVSADGKIKGDTQTVYVLALAFDLLPQAQREQAAQRLVDNISSRQWHLSTGFVGTKDLMATLNAIGRTDVAYHLFHNETFPSWGFSIKHGATSIWERWDGWTPEKGFQDPGMNSFAHYSFGAVCEWMFRTIGGIDTDGPGYKRILIRPTPGGRLSWARTTYDSIQGRIATAWKLDGDKLQLDVTIPANTTATVHIPAADPSAILEGRKPAPQAEGVRLIGAQGGEVLFEIGSGTYHFTSQMP
;
A
#
# COMPACT_ATOMS: atom_id res chain seq x y z
N MET A 1 12.33 -43.84 -10.20
CA MET A 1 12.14 -45.25 -10.63
C MET A 1 10.98 -45.84 -9.83
N ARG A 2 10.24 -46.79 -10.42
CA ARG A 2 8.85 -47.17 -10.13
C ARG A 2 8.56 -47.71 -8.72
N VAL A 3 7.27 -47.53 -8.37
CA VAL A 3 6.37 -48.34 -7.53
C VAL A 3 6.11 -47.77 -6.13
N TYR A 4 5.02 -47.00 -6.01
CA TYR A 4 3.89 -47.23 -5.08
C TYR A 4 2.75 -46.27 -5.50
N ARG A 5 1.81 -46.80 -6.28
CA ARG A 5 0.50 -46.20 -6.56
C ARG A 5 -0.52 -46.93 -5.68
N SER A 6 -1.57 -46.19 -5.29
CA SER A 6 -2.79 -46.59 -4.54
C SER A 6 -2.80 -46.25 -3.05
N LEU A 7 -3.92 -45.66 -2.62
CA LEU A 7 -4.26 -45.04 -1.34
C LEU A 7 -3.79 -43.60 -1.09
N LEU A 8 -4.38 -42.64 -1.83
CA LEU A 8 -4.79 -41.32 -1.29
C LEU A 8 -5.74 -40.67 -2.30
N ALA A 9 -6.95 -41.25 -2.39
CA ALA A 9 -8.07 -40.74 -3.18
C ALA A 9 -9.28 -40.56 -2.25
N THR A 10 -9.12 -39.91 -1.09
CA THR A 10 -10.25 -39.56 -0.21
C THR A 10 -9.86 -38.50 0.85
N THR A 11 -9.37 -37.31 0.47
CA THR A 11 -9.30 -36.17 1.42
C THR A 11 -9.16 -34.78 0.77
N ILE A 12 -9.86 -34.52 -0.34
CA ILE A 12 -10.11 -33.14 -0.83
C ILE A 12 -11.60 -33.04 -1.18
N ALA A 13 -12.45 -33.13 -0.17
CA ALA A 13 -13.89 -32.91 -0.29
C ALA A 13 -14.48 -32.56 1.09
N THR A 14 -13.80 -31.75 1.91
CA THR A 14 -14.38 -31.24 3.16
C THR A 14 -13.69 -29.95 3.65
N ALA A 15 -13.77 -28.89 2.83
CA ALA A 15 -13.70 -27.50 3.28
C ALA A 15 -14.52 -26.54 2.38
N CYS A 16 -15.45 -27.07 1.57
CA CYS A 16 -16.50 -26.31 0.90
C CYS A 16 -17.88 -26.61 1.52
N ALA A 17 -17.90 -26.85 2.83
CA ALA A 17 -19.09 -26.69 3.63
C ALA A 17 -18.97 -25.33 4.34
N VAL A 18 -19.12 -24.25 3.58
CA VAL A 18 -19.77 -23.07 4.15
C VAL A 18 -21.19 -23.55 4.42
N GLY A 19 -21.37 -24.11 5.61
CA GLY A 19 -22.68 -24.34 6.17
C GLY A 19 -23.41 -23.02 6.06
N PHE A 20 -24.46 -23.02 5.25
CA PHE A 20 -25.57 -22.12 5.43
C PHE A 20 -25.96 -22.19 6.92
N LEU A 21 -25.41 -21.29 7.73
CA LEU A 21 -26.36 -20.41 8.36
C LEU A 21 -26.99 -19.68 7.19
N ALA A 22 -28.18 -20.17 6.81
CA ALA A 22 -29.24 -19.23 6.57
C ALA A 22 -29.17 -18.30 7.79
N VAL A 23 -28.47 -17.19 7.63
CA VAL A 23 -28.96 -15.95 8.19
C VAL A 23 -30.31 -15.85 7.51
N GLY A 24 -31.30 -16.51 8.13
CA GLY A 24 -32.67 -16.12 7.94
C GLY A 24 -32.60 -14.63 8.10
N ALA A 25 -33.01 -13.92 7.06
CA ALA A 25 -33.33 -12.54 7.22
C ALA A 25 -34.23 -12.50 8.46
N ASN A 26 -33.69 -12.06 9.59
CA ASN A 26 -34.49 -11.45 10.64
C ASN A 26 -34.93 -10.08 10.09
N ALA A 27 -35.49 -10.09 8.88
CA ALA A 27 -36.46 -9.13 8.44
C ALA A 27 -37.70 -9.52 9.23
N GLY A 28 -37.92 -8.81 10.35
CA GLY A 28 -39.31 -8.60 10.75
C GLY A 28 -40.08 -8.14 9.50
N PRO A 29 -41.36 -8.52 9.33
CA PRO A 29 -42.09 -8.21 8.12
C PRO A 29 -41.94 -6.72 7.81
N PHE A 30 -41.23 -6.39 6.72
CA PHE A 30 -41.14 -5.02 6.24
C PHE A 30 -42.58 -4.55 6.08
N GLY A 31 -42.93 -3.39 6.63
CA GLY A 31 -44.28 -2.82 6.61
C GLY A 31 -44.73 -2.40 5.20
N GLY A 32 -44.39 -3.16 4.16
CA GLY A 32 -44.77 -2.96 2.77
C GLY A 32 -44.06 -1.82 2.03
N GLY A 33 -43.09 -1.12 2.64
CA GLY A 33 -42.37 0.03 2.08
C GLY A 33 -40.86 -0.18 1.95
N VAL A 34 -40.11 0.92 1.77
CA VAL A 34 -38.65 0.94 1.65
C VAL A 34 -38.01 1.34 2.99
N GLU A 35 -36.93 0.69 3.41
CA GLU A 35 -36.22 1.04 4.65
C GLU A 35 -34.84 1.68 4.36
N PRO A 36 -34.57 2.90 4.87
CA PRO A 36 -33.24 3.49 4.81
C PRO A 36 -32.28 2.85 5.82
N GLN A 37 -31.14 2.37 5.33
CA GLN A 37 -30.10 1.69 6.10
C GLN A 37 -28.70 2.19 5.74
N ASN A 38 -27.67 1.68 6.43
CA ASN A 38 -26.26 1.98 6.18
C ASN A 38 -25.97 3.49 6.06
N LEU A 39 -26.47 4.24 7.05
CA LEU A 39 -26.29 5.68 7.14
C LEU A 39 -24.80 6.02 7.30
N ARG A 40 -24.27 6.78 6.33
CA ARG A 40 -22.86 7.19 6.29
C ARG A 40 -22.72 8.70 6.19
N CYS A 41 -21.69 9.23 6.84
CA CYS A 41 -21.24 10.61 6.74
C CYS A 41 -19.82 10.61 6.16
N GLU A 42 -19.59 11.30 5.04
CA GLU A 42 -18.30 11.29 4.31
C GLU A 42 -17.79 9.85 4.05
N TYR A 43 -18.68 8.97 3.61
CA TYR A 43 -18.46 7.52 3.35
C TYR A 43 -18.15 6.66 4.59
N LEU A 44 -18.10 7.25 5.78
CA LEU A 44 -17.78 6.55 7.03
C LEU A 44 -19.03 6.30 7.86
N MET A 45 -19.03 5.18 8.59
CA MET A 45 -20.04 4.87 9.59
C MET A 45 -19.67 5.55 10.92
N ASN A 46 -20.55 6.42 11.40
CA ASN A 46 -20.37 7.14 12.67
C ASN A 46 -18.98 7.77 12.89
N PRO A 47 -18.46 8.57 11.93
CA PRO A 47 -17.10 9.08 12.02
C PRO A 47 -16.93 10.08 13.17
N LEU A 48 -15.76 10.01 13.81
CA LEU A 48 -15.37 10.90 14.89
C LEU A 48 -14.39 11.96 14.38
N GLY A 49 -14.69 13.22 14.65
CA GLY A 49 -13.77 14.34 14.49
C GLY A 49 -13.56 14.84 13.08
N ILE A 50 -14.52 14.66 12.16
CA ILE A 50 -14.40 15.17 10.80
C ILE A 50 -14.26 16.69 10.78
N ASP A 51 -13.57 17.24 9.78
CA ASP A 51 -13.36 18.69 9.62
C ASP A 51 -14.06 19.29 8.39
N VAL A 52 -14.79 18.46 7.63
CA VAL A 52 -15.66 18.92 6.55
C VAL A 52 -16.92 19.56 7.14
N VAL A 53 -17.02 20.90 7.08
CA VAL A 53 -18.10 21.70 7.68
C VAL A 53 -19.46 21.58 6.97
N GLU A 54 -19.46 21.09 5.73
CA GLU A 54 -20.65 20.74 4.96
C GLU A 54 -20.61 19.25 4.60
N PRO A 55 -20.72 18.35 5.61
CA PRO A 55 -20.53 16.94 5.40
C PRO A 55 -21.63 16.35 4.50
N ARG A 56 -21.28 15.30 3.76
CA ARG A 56 -22.18 14.57 2.87
C ARG A 56 -22.76 13.37 3.59
N LEU A 57 -24.08 13.26 3.52
CA LEU A 57 -24.85 12.17 4.07
C LEU A 57 -25.29 11.21 2.95
N SER A 58 -25.31 9.93 3.26
CA SER A 58 -25.77 8.89 2.34
C SER A 58 -26.43 7.73 3.09
N TRP A 59 -27.33 7.03 2.41
CA TRP A 59 -28.03 5.84 2.89
C TRP A 59 -28.32 4.91 1.73
N THR A 60 -28.37 3.60 2.02
CA THR A 60 -28.89 2.60 1.09
C THR A 60 -30.36 2.33 1.40
N LEU A 61 -31.07 1.74 0.45
CA LEU A 61 -32.49 1.46 0.57
C LEU A 61 -32.75 -0.04 0.38
N GLU A 62 -33.44 -0.65 1.33
CA GLU A 62 -33.83 -2.06 1.28
C GLU A 62 -35.33 -2.22 1.09
N SER A 63 -35.73 -3.24 0.35
CA SER A 63 -37.13 -3.60 0.08
C SER A 63 -37.22 -5.04 -0.40
N ASP A 64 -38.28 -5.74 -0.02
CA ASP A 64 -38.67 -7.05 -0.54
C ASP A 64 -39.57 -6.97 -1.79
N LYS A 65 -40.07 -5.77 -2.12
CA LYS A 65 -40.90 -5.49 -3.31
C LYS A 65 -40.08 -5.03 -4.51
N ARG A 66 -40.56 -5.38 -5.71
CA ARG A 66 -40.02 -4.90 -7.00
C ARG A 66 -40.36 -3.44 -7.28
N GLY A 67 -39.49 -2.80 -8.05
CA GLY A 67 -39.69 -1.45 -8.60
C GLY A 67 -39.84 -0.36 -7.54
N GLN A 68 -39.32 -0.59 -6.33
CA GLN A 68 -39.32 0.42 -5.29
C GLN A 68 -38.30 1.52 -5.58
N VAL A 69 -38.74 2.74 -5.34
CA VAL A 69 -37.97 3.98 -5.53
C VAL A 69 -38.16 4.90 -4.34
N GLN A 70 -37.23 5.84 -4.19
CA GLN A 70 -37.41 6.98 -3.28
C GLN A 70 -37.96 8.16 -4.09
N THR A 71 -39.10 8.70 -3.68
CA THR A 71 -39.70 9.90 -4.27
C THR A 71 -39.33 11.18 -3.51
N ALA A 72 -39.11 11.06 -2.21
CA ALA A 72 -38.67 12.15 -1.35
C ALA A 72 -37.87 11.62 -0.14
N TYR A 73 -37.17 12.53 0.54
CA TYR A 73 -36.54 12.27 1.84
C TYR A 73 -36.77 13.43 2.82
N ARG A 74 -36.59 13.15 4.11
CA ARG A 74 -36.48 14.15 5.18
C ARG A 74 -35.38 13.72 6.13
N ILE A 75 -34.41 14.60 6.36
CA ILE A 75 -33.30 14.39 7.28
C ILE A 75 -33.54 15.27 8.50
N LEU A 76 -33.37 14.67 9.68
CA LEU A 76 -33.25 15.39 10.93
C LEU A 76 -31.82 15.25 11.44
N VAL A 77 -31.20 16.37 11.77
CA VAL A 77 -29.92 16.44 12.49
C VAL A 77 -30.14 17.20 13.78
N ALA A 78 -29.71 16.63 14.89
CA ALA A 78 -29.87 17.20 16.21
C ALA A 78 -28.61 17.13 17.05
N SER A 79 -28.51 18.03 18.02
CA SER A 79 -27.42 18.10 18.99
C SER A 79 -27.47 17.00 20.06
N SER A 80 -28.58 16.25 20.15
CA SER A 80 -28.71 15.11 21.06
C SER A 80 -29.69 14.04 20.57
N PRO A 81 -29.53 12.76 21.00
CA PRO A 81 -30.48 11.70 20.66
C PRO A 81 -31.90 11.99 21.15
N LYS A 82 -32.04 12.60 22.34
CA LYS A 82 -33.34 12.94 22.95
C LYS A 82 -34.17 13.89 22.08
N LEU A 83 -33.53 14.74 21.28
CA LEU A 83 -34.22 15.63 20.35
C LEU A 83 -34.69 14.85 19.11
N LEU A 84 -33.88 13.93 18.59
CA LEU A 84 -34.31 13.04 17.50
C LEU A 84 -35.47 12.12 17.90
N ASP A 85 -35.50 11.63 19.13
CA ASP A 85 -36.62 10.82 19.65
C ASP A 85 -37.94 11.60 19.64
N LYS A 86 -37.85 12.93 19.81
CA LYS A 86 -38.97 13.87 19.69
C LYS A 86 -39.14 14.43 18.27
N GLU A 87 -38.49 13.82 17.28
CA GLU A 87 -38.48 14.24 15.88
C GLU A 87 -38.11 15.73 15.67
N THR A 88 -37.23 16.25 16.53
CA THR A 88 -36.76 17.64 16.49
C THR A 88 -35.32 17.69 15.97
N GLY A 89 -35.12 18.26 14.79
CA GLY A 89 -33.81 18.52 14.20
C GLY A 89 -33.34 19.95 14.49
N ASP A 90 -32.81 20.22 15.69
CA ASP A 90 -32.40 21.58 16.09
C ASP A 90 -31.20 22.11 15.32
N LEU A 91 -30.37 21.23 14.73
CA LEU A 91 -29.26 21.60 13.85
C LEU A 91 -29.72 21.68 12.40
N TRP A 92 -30.52 20.71 11.95
CA TRP A 92 -31.10 20.69 10.62
C TRP A 92 -32.39 19.88 10.57
N ASP A 93 -33.39 20.41 9.89
CA ASP A 93 -34.53 19.67 9.38
C ASP A 93 -34.66 20.03 7.90
N SER A 94 -34.45 19.06 7.02
CA SER A 94 -34.52 19.34 5.58
C SER A 94 -35.95 19.64 5.11
N GLY A 95 -36.96 19.36 5.95
CA GLY A 95 -38.33 19.17 5.48
C GLY A 95 -38.43 17.99 4.50
N LYS A 96 -39.62 17.78 3.92
CA LYS A 96 -39.78 16.83 2.83
C LYS A 96 -39.14 17.41 1.56
N VAL A 97 -38.02 16.86 1.14
CA VAL A 97 -37.34 17.22 -0.11
C VAL A 97 -37.75 16.22 -1.20
N VAL A 98 -38.40 16.70 -2.25
CA VAL A 98 -38.77 15.87 -3.42
C VAL A 98 -37.52 15.58 -4.24
N SER A 99 -36.95 14.40 -4.04
CA SER A 99 -35.72 13.95 -4.69
C SER A 99 -35.52 12.44 -4.49
N SER A 100 -35.04 11.78 -5.54
CA SER A 100 -34.59 10.38 -5.51
C SER A 100 -33.12 10.23 -5.09
N GLN A 101 -32.42 11.33 -4.80
CA GLN A 101 -31.03 11.28 -4.36
C GLN A 101 -30.95 10.68 -2.94
N SER A 102 -30.04 9.71 -2.75
CA SER A 102 -29.81 8.99 -1.48
C SER A 102 -28.33 8.97 -1.08
N ASN A 103 -27.48 9.65 -1.85
CA ASN A 103 -26.04 9.72 -1.64
C ASN A 103 -25.55 11.12 -2.00
N GLN A 104 -24.47 11.58 -1.35
CA GLN A 104 -23.91 12.93 -1.52
C GLN A 104 -24.89 14.05 -1.13
N ILE A 105 -25.76 13.82 -0.13
CA ILE A 105 -26.65 14.88 0.38
C ILE A 105 -25.82 15.80 1.27
N VAL A 106 -25.52 17.00 0.77
CA VAL A 106 -24.75 17.99 1.52
C VAL A 106 -25.59 18.52 2.67
N TYR A 107 -25.04 18.48 3.89
CA TYR A 107 -25.63 19.11 5.05
C TYR A 107 -25.87 20.60 4.80
N ALA A 108 -27.13 21.04 4.95
CA ALA A 108 -27.56 22.41 4.70
C ALA A 108 -28.21 23.05 5.95
N GLY A 109 -27.79 22.60 7.13
CA GLY A 109 -28.30 23.08 8.40
C GLY A 109 -27.54 24.28 8.97
N LYS A 110 -27.67 24.47 10.28
CA LYS A 110 -26.92 25.50 11.01
C LYS A 110 -25.41 25.26 10.91
N PRO A 111 -24.58 26.32 10.91
CA PRO A 111 -23.12 26.17 10.90
C PRO A 111 -22.63 25.19 11.97
N LEU A 112 -21.79 24.25 11.57
CA LEU A 112 -21.18 23.29 12.47
C LEU A 112 -19.96 23.90 13.16
N GLU A 113 -19.84 23.68 14.47
CA GLU A 113 -18.72 24.16 15.27
C GLU A 113 -17.83 23.01 15.70
N SER A 114 -16.59 23.33 16.10
CA SER A 114 -15.63 22.33 16.55
C SER A 114 -16.16 21.51 17.72
N GLN A 115 -15.85 20.22 17.74
CA GLN A 115 -16.27 19.27 18.79
C GLN A 115 -17.79 19.04 18.89
N MET A 116 -18.60 19.64 18.01
CA MET A 116 -20.04 19.45 17.98
C MET A 116 -20.39 17.99 17.70
N GLN A 117 -21.35 17.44 18.46
CA GLN A 117 -21.96 16.14 18.22
C GLN A 117 -23.23 16.32 17.39
N CYS A 118 -23.31 15.60 16.28
CA CYS A 118 -24.42 15.66 15.35
C CYS A 118 -25.03 14.26 15.25
N TYR A 119 -26.22 14.08 15.79
CA TYR A 119 -27.01 12.86 15.62
C TYR A 119 -27.96 13.07 14.47
N TRP A 120 -28.19 12.07 13.63
CA TRP A 120 -29.11 12.20 12.52
C TRP A 120 -29.89 10.93 12.22
N LYS A 121 -31.05 11.11 11.60
CA LYS A 121 -31.87 10.03 11.03
C LYS A 121 -32.54 10.53 9.76
N VAL A 122 -32.93 9.60 8.89
CA VAL A 122 -33.60 9.91 7.62
C VAL A 122 -34.91 9.14 7.50
N GLN A 123 -35.93 9.80 6.98
CA GLN A 123 -37.19 9.21 6.54
C GLN A 123 -37.29 9.37 5.03
N VAL A 124 -37.87 8.38 4.36
CA VAL A 124 -38.03 8.37 2.90
C VAL A 124 -39.49 8.14 2.52
N TRP A 125 -39.85 8.53 1.29
CA TRP A 125 -41.15 8.23 0.69
C TRP A 125 -40.97 7.22 -0.43
N ASP A 126 -41.82 6.19 -0.44
CA ASP A 126 -41.77 5.12 -1.44
C ASP A 126 -42.37 5.53 -2.80
N LYS A 127 -42.51 4.55 -3.70
CA LYS A 127 -43.09 4.73 -5.03
C LYS A 127 -44.56 5.18 -5.03
N ASP A 128 -45.29 4.92 -3.95
CA ASP A 128 -46.70 5.28 -3.77
C ASP A 128 -46.84 6.62 -3.00
N GLU A 129 -45.73 7.36 -2.85
CA GLU A 129 -45.61 8.59 -2.08
C GLU A 129 -46.02 8.44 -0.59
N LYS A 130 -45.85 7.24 -0.03
CA LYS A 130 -46.12 7.00 1.40
C LYS A 130 -44.85 7.16 2.23
N PRO A 131 -44.91 7.87 3.36
CA PRO A 131 -43.76 7.96 4.26
C PRO A 131 -43.46 6.58 4.86
N CYS A 132 -42.20 6.18 4.78
CA CYS A 132 -41.68 4.97 5.41
C CYS A 132 -41.22 5.25 6.84
N SER A 133 -40.80 4.21 7.56
CA SER A 133 -40.24 4.36 8.90
C SER A 133 -38.94 5.17 8.87
N TRP A 134 -38.65 5.89 9.95
CA TRP A 134 -37.34 6.49 10.15
C TRP A 134 -36.25 5.42 10.20
N SER A 135 -35.07 5.76 9.68
CA SER A 135 -33.87 4.98 9.92
C SER A 135 -33.55 4.89 11.42
N LYS A 136 -32.73 3.89 11.79
CA LYS A 136 -31.99 3.97 13.06
C LYS A 136 -31.14 5.25 13.08
N PRO A 137 -31.06 5.97 14.22
CA PRO A 137 -30.17 7.11 14.34
C PRO A 137 -28.71 6.72 14.13
N ALA A 138 -27.99 7.55 13.38
CA ALA A 138 -26.54 7.53 13.24
C ALA A 138 -25.98 8.86 13.79
N PHE A 139 -24.66 9.02 13.80
CA PHE A 139 -24.06 10.28 14.25
C PHE A 139 -22.77 10.60 13.50
N TRP A 140 -22.25 11.81 13.70
CA TRP A 140 -20.85 12.15 13.48
C TRP A 140 -20.43 13.18 14.52
N THR A 141 -19.14 13.39 14.69
CA THR A 141 -18.63 14.52 15.49
C THR A 141 -17.70 15.39 14.68
N MET A 142 -17.72 16.68 14.96
CA MET A 142 -16.76 17.63 14.38
C MET A 142 -15.42 17.57 15.12
N GLY A 143 -14.34 17.73 14.38
CA GLY A 143 -12.99 17.84 14.91
C GLY A 143 -12.67 19.23 15.43
N LEU A 144 -11.40 19.60 15.39
CA LEU A 144 -10.91 20.95 15.57
C LEU A 144 -10.84 21.63 14.19
N LEU A 145 -11.76 22.58 13.95
CA LEU A 145 -11.94 23.22 12.64
C LEU A 145 -11.00 24.41 12.39
N LYS A 146 -10.40 24.97 13.44
CA LYS A 146 -9.52 26.13 13.34
C LYS A 146 -8.15 25.82 13.93
N PRO A 147 -7.04 26.24 13.28
CA PRO A 147 -5.69 25.96 13.78
C PRO A 147 -5.42 26.46 15.20
N ASP A 148 -6.05 27.57 15.61
CA ASP A 148 -5.89 28.13 16.95
C ASP A 148 -6.56 27.30 18.05
N GLN A 149 -7.44 26.35 17.71
CA GLN A 149 -8.07 25.43 18.66
C GLN A 149 -7.16 24.25 19.03
N TRP A 150 -6.09 24.03 18.27
CA TRP A 150 -5.01 23.13 18.65
C TRP A 150 -4.12 23.82 19.70
N LYS A 151 -4.26 23.41 20.96
CA LYS A 151 -3.48 23.97 22.09
C LYS A 151 -2.30 23.08 22.47
N ALA A 152 -2.31 21.82 22.04
CA ALA A 152 -1.24 20.86 22.28
C ALA A 152 0.10 21.30 21.67
N LYS A 153 1.18 21.11 22.42
CA LYS A 153 2.55 21.30 21.96
C LYS A 153 3.10 19.99 21.41
N TRP A 154 3.98 20.10 20.43
CA TRP A 154 4.66 18.96 19.84
C TRP A 154 5.82 18.56 20.74
N ILE A 155 5.79 17.38 21.34
CA ILE A 155 6.76 16.92 22.31
C ILE A 155 7.51 15.68 21.83
N GLY A 156 8.76 15.50 22.23
CA GLY A 156 9.59 14.33 21.90
C GLY A 156 10.74 14.14 22.87
N PHE A 157 11.59 13.16 22.63
CA PHE A 157 12.77 12.86 23.44
C PHE A 157 14.03 12.75 22.58
N ASP A 158 14.62 13.90 22.25
CA ASP A 158 15.70 14.03 21.26
C ASP A 158 16.99 13.31 21.67
N ALA A 159 17.23 13.15 22.99
CA ALA A 159 18.39 12.42 23.50
C ALA A 159 18.40 10.96 23.04
N SER A 160 17.23 10.32 22.89
CA SER A 160 17.11 8.95 22.36
C SER A 160 17.44 8.82 20.87
N ARG A 161 17.54 9.95 20.17
CA ARG A 161 17.72 10.03 18.71
C ARG A 161 19.10 10.52 18.30
N GLN A 162 20.02 10.70 19.25
CA GLN A 162 21.39 11.02 18.94
C GLN A 162 22.03 9.81 18.24
N ARG A 163 22.40 9.99 16.97
CA ARG A 163 23.08 8.95 16.16
C ARG A 163 24.42 8.53 16.73
N ASP A 164 25.02 9.44 17.48
CA ASP A 164 26.34 9.26 18.03
C ASP A 164 26.49 10.02 19.37
N PRO A 165 25.81 9.55 20.43
CA PRO A 165 25.85 10.22 21.73
C PRO A 165 27.24 10.14 22.38
N GLU A 166 28.13 9.29 21.86
CA GLU A 166 29.48 9.01 22.39
C GLU A 166 30.63 9.48 21.47
N GLY A 167 30.33 10.13 20.33
CA GLY A 167 31.33 10.66 19.40
C GLY A 167 32.05 9.61 18.52
N ARG A 168 31.51 8.41 18.35
CA ARG A 168 31.90 7.29 17.47
C ARG A 168 32.05 7.63 15.97
N LYS A 169 31.70 8.84 15.51
CA LYS A 169 31.96 9.30 14.13
C LYS A 169 33.45 9.22 13.82
N VAL A 170 33.77 8.55 12.72
CA VAL A 170 35.12 8.50 12.17
C VAL A 170 35.22 9.56 11.10
N ASP A 171 36.25 10.40 11.21
CA ASP A 171 36.65 11.33 10.15
C ASP A 171 37.74 10.68 9.29
N LEU A 172 37.78 11.03 8.01
CA LEU A 172 38.84 10.64 7.06
C LEU A 172 40.01 11.63 7.05
N ALA A 173 39.92 12.78 7.73
CA ALA A 173 40.98 13.80 7.73
C ALA A 173 42.33 13.23 8.16
N GLY A 174 43.37 13.31 7.31
CA GLY A 174 44.69 12.74 7.61
C GLY A 174 44.88 11.30 7.13
N ALA A 175 43.84 10.63 6.63
CA ALA A 175 44.01 9.46 5.78
C ALA A 175 44.45 9.86 4.36
N SER A 176 45.14 8.96 3.69
CA SER A 176 45.60 9.14 2.30
C SER A 176 45.10 8.01 1.41
N TRP A 177 44.76 8.32 0.18
CA TRP A 177 44.54 7.32 -0.85
C TRP A 177 45.85 6.59 -1.12
N ILE A 178 45.84 5.27 -1.00
CA ILE A 178 46.99 4.40 -1.21
C ILE A 178 46.70 3.35 -2.28
N TRP A 179 47.71 2.95 -3.04
CA TRP A 179 47.61 1.81 -3.97
C TRP A 179 48.92 1.03 -4.02
N GLN A 180 48.96 -0.05 -4.80
CA GLN A 180 50.20 -0.79 -5.03
C GLN A 180 51.22 0.10 -5.75
N ALA A 181 52.45 0.15 -5.22
CA ALA A 181 53.49 1.02 -5.74
C ALA A 181 53.89 0.67 -7.18
N GLY A 182 54.05 1.71 -8.00
CA GLY A 182 54.50 1.60 -9.39
C GLY A 182 53.38 1.33 -10.41
N GLU A 183 52.11 1.39 -9.99
CA GLU A 183 50.96 1.14 -10.86
C GLU A 183 50.18 2.41 -11.25
N ASN A 184 50.70 3.60 -10.94
CA ASN A 184 50.05 4.88 -11.29
C ASN A 184 48.58 4.94 -10.84
N GLY A 185 48.33 4.53 -9.58
CA GLY A 185 47.01 4.36 -8.98
C GLY A 185 46.06 5.54 -9.23
N ARG A 186 46.56 6.77 -9.15
CA ARG A 186 45.73 7.98 -9.27
C ARG A 186 45.15 8.22 -10.65
N ASN A 187 45.73 7.67 -11.71
CA ASN A 187 45.39 8.04 -13.07
C ASN A 187 45.02 6.83 -13.94
N ALA A 188 45.77 5.72 -13.85
CA ALA A 188 45.67 4.62 -14.81
C ALA A 188 46.23 3.31 -14.23
N ALA A 189 45.68 2.85 -13.11
CA ALA A 189 45.96 1.54 -12.54
C ALA A 189 45.35 0.42 -13.42
N PRO A 190 45.95 -0.78 -13.47
CA PRO A 190 45.33 -1.93 -14.11
C PRO A 190 43.97 -2.27 -13.48
N ALA A 191 42.99 -2.69 -14.28
CA ALA A 191 41.74 -3.28 -13.81
C ALA A 191 42.01 -4.67 -13.23
N ALA A 192 42.41 -4.71 -11.96
CA ALA A 192 42.81 -5.93 -11.27
C ALA A 192 42.65 -5.79 -9.74
N THR A 193 42.63 -6.94 -9.07
CA THR A 193 42.58 -7.02 -7.60
C THR A 193 43.95 -6.81 -6.97
N ARG A 194 44.01 -6.06 -5.87
CA ARG A 194 45.18 -5.87 -5.01
C ARG A 194 44.80 -6.16 -3.56
N TYR A 195 45.78 -6.60 -2.78
CA TYR A 195 45.57 -6.99 -1.39
C TYR A 195 46.40 -6.08 -0.50
N PHE A 196 45.80 -5.52 0.55
CA PHE A 196 46.41 -4.55 1.45
C PHE A 196 46.38 -5.06 2.89
N ARG A 197 47.44 -4.79 3.67
CA ARG A 197 47.53 -5.18 5.09
C ARG A 197 48.15 -4.08 5.94
N LYS A 198 47.65 -3.93 7.18
CA LYS A 198 48.27 -3.15 8.24
C LYS A 198 48.09 -3.82 9.60
N GLU A 199 49.21 -3.97 10.32
CA GLU A 199 49.22 -4.37 11.72
C GLU A 199 49.04 -3.16 12.64
N PHE A 200 48.31 -3.34 13.73
CA PHE A 200 48.15 -2.33 14.77
C PHE A 200 47.90 -3.02 16.12
N THR A 201 48.11 -2.26 17.21
CA THR A 201 47.99 -2.80 18.58
C THR A 201 46.80 -2.19 19.30
N VAL A 202 45.97 -3.05 19.90
CA VAL A 202 44.96 -2.65 20.89
C VAL A 202 45.59 -2.83 22.28
N PRO A 203 45.76 -1.75 23.07
CA PRO A 203 46.38 -1.82 24.39
C PRO A 203 45.65 -2.79 25.33
N ALA A 204 46.41 -3.64 26.04
CA ALA A 204 45.83 -4.66 26.90
C ALA A 204 45.27 -4.10 28.23
N ASP A 205 45.75 -2.92 28.62
CA ASP A 205 45.46 -2.18 29.85
C ASP A 205 44.25 -1.24 29.73
N ARG A 206 43.72 -1.03 28.51
CA ARG A 206 42.55 -0.17 28.27
C ARG A 206 41.33 -0.98 27.81
N GLU A 207 40.17 -0.66 28.38
CA GLU A 207 38.89 -1.26 28.01
C GLU A 207 38.34 -0.56 26.76
N LEU A 208 38.24 -1.30 25.64
CA LEU A 208 37.70 -0.80 24.36
C LEU A 208 36.18 -0.61 24.47
N VAL A 209 35.71 0.59 24.14
CA VAL A 209 34.28 0.97 24.13
C VAL A 209 33.71 0.91 22.71
N SER A 210 34.48 1.35 21.71
CA SER A 210 34.05 1.30 20.31
C SER A 210 35.26 1.18 19.37
N ALA A 211 35.09 0.52 18.23
CA ALA A 211 36.09 0.51 17.18
C ALA A 211 35.41 0.67 15.81
N ILE A 212 35.37 1.89 15.29
CA ILE A 212 34.69 2.16 14.01
C ILE A 212 35.74 2.36 12.91
N CYS A 213 35.50 1.78 11.74
CA CYS A 213 36.32 1.91 10.55
C CYS A 213 35.52 2.52 9.41
N ALA A 214 35.99 3.63 8.85
CA ALA A 214 35.57 4.17 7.56
C ALA A 214 36.54 3.67 6.48
N VAL A 215 36.01 3.05 5.42
CA VAL A 215 36.80 2.51 4.30
C VAL A 215 36.13 2.87 2.98
N SER A 216 36.93 3.36 2.03
CA SER A 216 36.51 3.62 0.65
C SER A 216 37.55 3.05 -0.30
N VAL A 217 37.11 2.42 -1.38
CA VAL A 217 37.99 1.85 -2.39
C VAL A 217 37.44 2.13 -3.77
N ASP A 218 38.31 2.54 -4.68
CA ASP A 218 37.99 2.65 -6.10
C ASP A 218 38.43 1.36 -6.82
N ASN A 219 37.52 0.47 -7.22
CA ASN A 219 36.05 0.59 -7.23
C ASN A 219 35.32 -0.18 -6.11
N ALA A 220 35.87 -1.33 -5.68
CA ALA A 220 35.19 -2.22 -4.73
C ALA A 220 36.17 -2.86 -3.75
N PHE A 221 35.67 -3.33 -2.60
CA PHE A 221 36.52 -3.96 -1.60
C PHE A 221 35.84 -5.05 -0.77
N THR A 222 36.66 -5.81 -0.06
CA THR A 222 36.26 -6.62 1.09
C THR A 222 37.27 -6.40 2.21
N LEU A 223 36.77 -5.96 3.36
CA LEU A 223 37.53 -5.68 4.58
C LEU A 223 37.49 -6.88 5.51
N PHE A 224 38.66 -7.26 6.02
CA PHE A 224 38.86 -8.30 7.00
C PHE A 224 39.58 -7.75 8.24
N VAL A 225 39.23 -8.30 9.40
CA VAL A 225 39.93 -8.08 10.66
C VAL A 225 40.26 -9.45 11.25
N ASN A 226 41.55 -9.74 11.44
CA ASN A 226 42.02 -11.01 12.00
C ASN A 226 41.41 -12.25 11.31
N GLY A 227 41.40 -12.26 9.97
CA GLY A 227 40.84 -13.37 9.17
C GLY A 227 39.31 -13.33 8.97
N GLN A 228 38.58 -12.53 9.74
CA GLN A 228 37.12 -12.45 9.67
C GLN A 228 36.66 -11.29 8.77
N LYS A 229 35.72 -11.55 7.86
CA LYS A 229 35.11 -10.50 7.03
C LYS A 229 34.33 -9.52 7.92
N ALA A 230 34.68 -8.25 7.85
CA ALA A 230 34.09 -7.16 8.63
C ALA A 230 33.16 -6.28 7.80
N ALA A 231 33.48 -6.00 6.52
CA ALA A 231 32.65 -5.24 5.60
C ALA A 231 33.01 -5.51 4.14
N ASP A 232 32.18 -5.05 3.22
CA ASP A 232 32.47 -4.92 1.79
C ASP A 232 31.78 -3.67 1.23
N GLY A 233 32.18 -3.26 0.04
CA GLY A 233 31.60 -2.11 -0.66
C GLY A 233 32.02 -2.08 -2.12
N ASN A 234 31.31 -1.30 -2.91
CA ASN A 234 31.47 -1.22 -4.37
C ASN A 234 31.35 0.23 -4.89
N SER A 235 31.60 1.21 -4.02
CA SER A 235 31.57 2.63 -4.35
C SER A 235 32.70 3.33 -3.64
N PHE A 236 33.40 4.20 -4.38
CA PHE A 236 34.40 5.10 -3.81
C PHE A 236 33.83 6.45 -3.40
N LYS A 237 32.60 6.79 -3.83
CA LYS A 237 31.99 8.11 -3.66
C LYS A 237 31.54 8.39 -2.22
N GLU A 238 31.47 7.35 -1.40
CA GLU A 238 31.16 7.41 0.02
C GLU A 238 31.95 6.30 0.72
N ALA A 239 32.55 6.61 1.87
CA ALA A 239 33.23 5.59 2.68
C ALA A 239 32.20 4.77 3.47
N ALA A 240 32.26 3.46 3.31
CA ALA A 240 31.49 2.52 4.13
C ALA A 240 32.03 2.53 5.56
N CYS A 241 31.13 2.50 6.55
CA CYS A 241 31.51 2.34 7.95
C CYS A 241 31.24 0.93 8.47
N ALA A 242 32.16 0.42 9.28
CA ALA A 242 32.08 -0.88 9.93
C ALA A 242 32.43 -0.77 11.42
N ASP A 243 31.66 -1.44 12.29
CA ASP A 243 32.06 -1.66 13.68
C ASP A 243 32.96 -2.90 13.76
N LEU A 244 34.20 -2.68 14.12
CA LEU A 244 35.25 -3.68 14.23
C LEU A 244 35.32 -4.30 15.63
N ALA A 245 34.63 -3.77 16.63
CA ALA A 245 34.87 -4.10 18.04
C ALA A 245 34.82 -5.62 18.32
N LYS A 246 33.86 -6.32 17.71
CA LYS A 246 33.69 -7.77 17.85
C LYS A 246 34.79 -8.63 17.20
N HIS A 247 35.58 -8.04 16.30
CA HIS A 247 36.66 -8.71 15.58
C HIS A 247 38.04 -8.43 16.18
N LEU A 248 38.13 -7.45 17.09
CA LEU A 248 39.37 -7.06 17.74
C LEU A 248 39.65 -7.90 18.98
N ARG A 249 40.94 -8.07 19.25
CA ARG A 249 41.46 -8.68 20.47
C ARG A 249 42.49 -7.75 21.12
N LYS A 250 42.78 -7.95 22.40
CA LYS A 250 43.91 -7.27 23.05
C LYS A 250 45.23 -7.68 22.37
N GLY A 251 46.16 -6.73 22.23
CA GLY A 251 47.45 -6.95 21.55
C GLY A 251 47.37 -6.72 20.04
N THR A 252 48.14 -7.49 19.28
CA THR A 252 48.29 -7.32 17.83
C THR A 252 47.04 -7.76 17.06
N ASN A 253 46.59 -6.87 16.18
CA ASN A 253 45.48 -7.07 15.25
C ASN A 253 45.94 -6.71 13.83
N VAL A 254 45.23 -7.25 12.84
CA VAL A 254 45.47 -6.95 11.43
C VAL A 254 44.19 -6.44 10.78
N LEU A 255 44.33 -5.34 10.03
CA LEU A 255 43.39 -4.93 8.98
C LEU A 255 43.90 -5.47 7.65
N ALA A 256 43.02 -6.14 6.90
CA ALA A 256 43.32 -6.66 5.58
C ALA A 256 42.21 -6.26 4.60
N ILE A 257 42.56 -5.79 3.40
CA ILE A 257 41.61 -5.33 2.39
C ILE A 257 41.93 -5.99 1.06
N GLU A 258 40.95 -6.69 0.51
CA GLU A 258 40.92 -7.03 -0.90
C GLU A 258 40.30 -5.86 -1.64
N ALA A 259 41.05 -5.18 -2.52
CA ALA A 259 40.60 -4.04 -3.28
C ALA A 259 40.55 -4.41 -4.77
N ARG A 260 39.41 -4.21 -5.41
CA ARG A 260 39.15 -4.56 -6.80
C ARG A 260 39.01 -3.28 -7.60
N ASN A 261 39.94 -3.08 -8.52
CA ASN A 261 39.79 -2.11 -9.58
C ASN A 261 39.07 -2.77 -10.77
N GLU A 262 37.95 -2.20 -11.18
CA GLU A 262 37.01 -2.75 -12.15
C GLU A 262 36.96 -1.89 -13.42
N GLY A 263 36.44 -2.46 -14.51
CA GLY A 263 36.34 -1.80 -15.83
C GLY A 263 37.20 -2.46 -16.92
N ASP A 264 37.02 -2.00 -18.16
CA ASP A 264 37.58 -2.65 -19.36
C ASP A 264 39.03 -2.21 -19.68
N GLY A 265 39.63 -1.37 -18.86
CA GLY A 265 40.96 -0.79 -19.11
C GLY A 265 41.53 -0.05 -17.90
N ALA A 266 42.73 0.49 -18.07
CA ALA A 266 43.43 1.20 -16.99
C ALA A 266 42.70 2.48 -16.58
N ASN A 267 42.46 2.65 -15.28
CA ASN A 267 41.68 3.75 -14.72
C ASN A 267 42.12 4.04 -13.26
N PRO A 268 41.62 5.10 -12.60
CA PRO A 268 41.99 5.39 -11.22
C PRO A 268 41.59 4.28 -10.23
N ALA A 269 42.50 3.93 -9.32
CA ALA A 269 42.30 2.98 -8.24
C ALA A 269 42.95 3.47 -6.96
N GLY A 270 42.33 3.20 -5.81
CA GLY A 270 42.86 3.62 -4.53
C GLY A 270 42.09 3.05 -3.35
N VAL A 271 42.76 2.95 -2.21
CA VAL A 271 42.20 2.55 -0.92
C VAL A 271 42.34 3.71 0.06
N LEU A 272 41.27 4.04 0.78
CA LEU A 272 41.23 5.05 1.83
C LEU A 272 40.62 4.43 3.09
N VAL A 273 41.31 4.53 4.22
CA VAL A 273 40.87 3.92 5.48
C VAL A 273 41.12 4.88 6.64
N ALA A 274 40.17 4.96 7.56
CA ALA A 274 40.37 5.52 8.89
C ALA A 274 39.66 4.65 9.93
N VAL A 275 40.33 4.34 11.04
CA VAL A 275 39.78 3.59 12.17
C VAL A 275 39.94 4.41 13.43
N ALA A 276 38.89 4.53 14.24
CA ALA A 276 38.94 5.13 15.57
C ALA A 276 38.62 4.07 16.64
N LEU A 277 39.61 3.78 17.49
CA LEU A 277 39.46 2.95 18.68
C LEU A 277 39.26 3.87 19.88
N ARG A 278 38.14 3.75 20.57
CA ARG A 278 37.82 4.55 21.77
C ARG A 278 37.80 3.64 22.98
N PHE A 279 38.30 4.16 24.08
CA PHE A 279 38.44 3.43 25.34
C PHE A 279 37.65 4.13 26.43
N LYS A 280 37.30 3.40 27.49
CA LYS A 280 36.58 3.94 28.64
C LYS A 280 37.34 5.07 29.33
N THR A 281 38.67 5.03 29.25
CA THR A 281 39.59 6.03 29.80
C THR A 281 40.78 6.24 28.86
N GLY A 282 41.27 7.47 28.74
CA GLY A 282 42.41 7.85 27.91
C GLY A 282 42.05 8.17 26.45
N ASP A 283 43.05 8.61 25.68
CA ASP A 283 42.84 9.14 24.33
C ASP A 283 42.48 8.03 23.31
N PRO A 284 41.65 8.35 22.29
CA PRO A 284 41.38 7.44 21.18
C PRO A 284 42.65 7.09 20.40
N ILE A 285 42.75 5.85 19.92
CA ILE A 285 43.77 5.47 18.93
C ILE A 285 43.17 5.62 17.54
N ARG A 286 43.92 6.20 16.62
CA ARG A 286 43.53 6.34 15.22
C ARG A 286 44.49 5.61 14.30
N ILE A 287 43.95 4.79 13.41
CA ILE A 287 44.70 4.11 12.36
C ILE A 287 44.20 4.64 11.02
N VAL A 288 45.10 5.03 10.12
CA VAL A 288 44.72 5.54 8.80
C VAL A 288 45.46 4.82 7.68
N SER A 289 44.95 4.95 6.45
CA SER A 289 45.69 4.63 5.22
C SER A 289 46.81 5.64 4.99
N ASP A 290 48.04 5.14 4.95
CA ASP A 290 49.31 5.88 4.87
C ASP A 290 50.41 4.96 4.32
N GLU A 291 51.66 5.43 4.27
CA GLU A 291 52.79 4.63 3.74
C GLU A 291 53.16 3.40 4.59
N GLN A 292 52.56 3.21 5.79
CA GLN A 292 52.83 2.06 6.66
C GLN A 292 52.04 0.80 6.27
N TRP A 293 51.17 0.90 5.27
CA TRP A 293 50.48 -0.27 4.71
C TRP A 293 51.40 -1.04 3.75
N SER A 294 51.15 -2.33 3.63
CA SER A 294 51.79 -3.19 2.63
C SER A 294 50.75 -3.69 1.63
N SER A 295 51.20 -4.00 0.41
CA SER A 295 50.35 -4.51 -0.68
C SER A 295 50.95 -5.70 -1.42
N SER A 296 50.07 -6.49 -2.04
CA SER A 296 50.42 -7.62 -2.91
C SER A 296 49.48 -7.70 -4.10
N SER A 297 49.98 -8.20 -5.24
CA SER A 297 49.18 -8.53 -6.42
C SER A 297 48.59 -9.95 -6.37
N THR A 298 48.92 -10.74 -5.33
CA THR A 298 48.45 -12.13 -5.17
C THR A 298 47.94 -12.38 -3.75
N ALA A 299 46.88 -13.19 -3.64
CA ALA A 299 46.36 -13.68 -2.36
C ALA A 299 46.99 -15.02 -2.00
N ALA A 300 47.95 -15.02 -1.08
CA ALA A 300 48.44 -16.25 -0.47
C ALA A 300 47.41 -16.84 0.50
N ALA A 301 47.42 -18.16 0.72
CA ALA A 301 46.52 -18.76 1.71
C ALA A 301 46.74 -18.14 3.11
N GLY A 302 45.66 -17.81 3.82
CA GLY A 302 45.72 -17.18 5.14
C GLY A 302 46.19 -15.72 5.15
N TRP A 303 46.29 -15.06 4.00
CA TRP A 303 46.77 -13.67 3.91
C TRP A 303 45.93 -12.65 4.69
N THR A 304 44.74 -13.00 5.20
CA THR A 304 43.91 -12.12 6.05
C THR A 304 44.14 -12.35 7.55
N ASP A 305 44.87 -13.41 7.92
CA ASP A 305 45.07 -13.82 9.31
C ASP A 305 46.14 -12.96 10.01
N ALA A 306 46.03 -12.87 11.33
CA ALA A 306 46.97 -12.10 12.14
C ALA A 306 48.37 -12.74 12.25
N GLY A 307 48.49 -14.05 11.98
CA GLY A 307 49.77 -14.77 12.02
C GLY A 307 50.50 -14.87 10.68
N PHE A 308 49.95 -14.26 9.61
CA PHE A 308 50.53 -14.34 8.27
C PHE A 308 51.79 -13.47 8.14
N ASN A 309 52.88 -14.06 7.64
CA ASN A 309 54.12 -13.34 7.37
C ASN A 309 54.03 -12.55 6.05
N ALA A 310 53.91 -11.22 6.16
CA ALA A 310 53.84 -10.32 5.02
C ALA A 310 55.19 -9.68 4.64
N ALA A 311 56.33 -10.24 5.08
CA ALA A 311 57.66 -9.65 4.83
C ALA A 311 57.98 -9.44 3.33
N ASP A 312 57.45 -10.30 2.45
CA ASP A 312 57.66 -10.21 1.00
C ASP A 312 56.66 -9.28 0.28
N TRP A 313 55.74 -8.63 1.02
CA TRP A 313 54.78 -7.70 0.43
C TRP A 313 55.45 -6.36 0.12
N LYS A 314 54.99 -5.71 -0.96
CA LYS A 314 55.51 -4.41 -1.38
C LYS A 314 54.96 -3.30 -0.49
N SER A 315 55.71 -2.21 -0.32
CA SER A 315 55.16 -0.97 0.22
C SER A 315 54.06 -0.41 -0.70
N VAL A 316 53.11 0.31 -0.12
CA VAL A 316 52.11 1.06 -0.89
C VAL A 316 52.68 2.39 -1.40
N GLU A 317 52.09 2.92 -2.47
CA GLU A 317 52.30 4.29 -2.92
C GLU A 317 51.17 5.19 -2.40
N LYS A 318 51.53 6.36 -1.85
CA LYS A 318 50.59 7.39 -1.43
C LYS A 318 50.18 8.24 -2.63
N LEU A 319 48.94 8.10 -3.06
CA LEU A 319 48.38 8.79 -4.22
C LEU A 319 47.99 10.25 -3.90
N GLY A 320 47.65 10.51 -2.64
CA GLY A 320 47.35 11.85 -2.12
C GLY A 320 46.46 11.81 -0.88
N ALA A 321 46.32 12.95 -0.20
CA ALA A 321 45.47 13.06 0.99
C ALA A 321 43.98 12.91 0.64
N TYR A 322 43.15 12.57 1.64
CA TYR A 322 41.70 12.72 1.55
C TYR A 322 41.32 14.13 1.02
N GLY A 323 40.35 14.19 0.11
CA GLY A 323 39.95 15.42 -0.58
C GLY A 323 40.61 15.66 -1.94
N ILE A 324 41.59 14.83 -2.33
CA ILE A 324 42.29 14.98 -3.61
C ILE A 324 41.50 14.42 -4.80
N GLY A 325 41.56 15.08 -5.96
CA GLY A 325 41.01 14.54 -7.21
C GLY A 325 41.79 13.30 -7.69
N PRO A 326 41.13 12.29 -8.29
CA PRO A 326 39.75 12.32 -8.81
C PRO A 326 38.64 12.08 -7.77
N TRP A 327 38.98 11.66 -6.54
CA TRP A 327 37.99 11.22 -5.54
C TRP A 327 37.32 12.35 -4.75
N ASN A 328 37.98 13.50 -4.60
CA ASN A 328 37.49 14.68 -3.87
C ASN A 328 37.10 14.36 -2.41
N ASN A 329 36.33 15.25 -1.76
CA ASN A 329 35.79 15.01 -0.43
C ASN A 329 34.62 14.03 -0.53
N ILE A 330 34.79 12.86 0.06
CA ILE A 330 33.74 11.83 0.18
C ILE A 330 33.17 11.85 1.60
N SER A 331 31.86 11.61 1.74
CA SER A 331 31.22 11.46 3.05
C SER A 331 31.59 10.13 3.69
N VAL A 332 31.49 10.09 5.02
CA VAL A 332 31.57 8.85 5.79
C VAL A 332 30.14 8.42 6.10
N GLY A 333 29.72 7.27 5.57
CA GLY A 333 28.41 6.70 5.84
C GLY A 333 28.23 6.37 7.33
N PRO A 334 27.00 6.18 7.83
CA PRO A 334 26.78 5.78 9.21
C PRO A 334 27.39 4.39 9.49
N ALA A 335 27.94 4.20 10.69
CA ALA A 335 28.40 2.89 11.15
C ALA A 335 27.21 1.99 11.47
N GLY A 336 26.72 1.26 10.46
CA GLY A 336 25.55 0.39 10.56
C GLY A 336 24.21 1.12 10.46
N LEU A 337 23.12 0.36 10.64
CA LEU A 337 21.76 0.89 10.68
C LEU A 337 21.56 1.71 11.96
N PHE A 338 21.13 2.96 11.82
CA PHE A 338 20.62 3.72 12.96
C PHE A 338 19.12 3.48 13.09
N LEU A 339 18.72 2.84 14.19
CA LEU A 339 17.34 2.51 14.53
C LEU A 339 17.09 2.94 15.99
N PRO A 340 16.67 4.20 16.24
CA PRO A 340 16.46 4.68 17.59
C PRO A 340 15.31 3.93 18.27
N PRO A 341 15.36 3.76 19.61
CA PRO A 341 14.29 3.13 20.36
C PRO A 341 13.02 3.98 20.32
N ALA A 342 11.86 3.31 20.46
CA ALA A 342 10.60 4.03 20.63
C ALA A 342 10.58 4.80 21.95
N GLN A 343 9.97 5.98 21.93
CA GLN A 343 9.90 6.89 23.06
C GLN A 343 8.59 6.67 23.81
N PHE A 344 8.67 6.54 25.13
CA PHE A 344 7.52 6.50 26.01
C PHE A 344 7.37 7.89 26.62
N LEU A 345 6.20 8.51 26.45
CA LEU A 345 5.89 9.84 26.96
C LEU A 345 4.66 9.75 27.87
N ARG A 346 4.67 10.39 29.03
CA ARG A 346 3.53 10.35 29.95
C ARG A 346 3.30 11.66 30.70
N LYS A 347 2.07 11.82 31.19
CA LYS A 347 1.67 12.83 32.18
C LYS A 347 0.51 12.32 33.03
N GLU A 348 0.54 12.64 34.31
CA GLU A 348 -0.60 12.48 35.21
C GLU A 348 -1.41 13.79 35.32
N PHE A 349 -2.72 13.64 35.55
CA PHE A 349 -3.66 14.72 35.78
C PHE A 349 -4.80 14.25 36.67
N VAL A 350 -5.61 15.19 37.18
CA VAL A 350 -6.66 14.89 38.15
C VAL A 350 -8.02 15.31 37.59
N VAL A 351 -9.02 14.45 37.76
CA VAL A 351 -10.41 14.68 37.33
C VAL A 351 -11.33 14.57 38.54
N GLU A 352 -11.80 15.68 39.10
CA GLU A 352 -12.61 15.68 40.33
C GLU A 352 -14.12 15.64 40.07
N LYS A 353 -14.54 16.21 38.96
CA LYS A 353 -15.95 16.42 38.61
C LYS A 353 -16.49 15.24 37.81
N ALA A 354 -17.81 15.06 37.86
CA ALA A 354 -18.49 14.04 37.05
C ALA A 354 -18.34 14.37 35.55
N VAL A 355 -17.68 13.48 34.81
CA VAL A 355 -17.46 13.61 33.36
C VAL A 355 -18.78 13.36 32.62
N LYS A 356 -19.12 14.28 31.71
CA LYS A 356 -20.20 14.14 30.74
C LYS A 356 -19.69 13.55 29.43
N ARG A 357 -18.53 14.02 28.97
CA ARG A 357 -17.90 13.62 27.70
C ARG A 357 -16.40 13.84 27.78
N ALA A 358 -15.61 12.97 27.16
CA ALA A 358 -14.19 13.20 26.98
C ALA A 358 -13.69 12.73 25.61
N THR A 359 -12.96 13.60 24.91
CA THR A 359 -12.46 13.35 23.55
C THR A 359 -10.97 13.63 23.47
N VAL A 360 -10.18 12.73 22.90
CA VAL A 360 -8.76 12.96 22.59
C VAL A 360 -8.58 13.22 21.11
N TYR A 361 -7.83 14.27 20.78
CA TYR A 361 -7.26 14.54 19.47
C TYR A 361 -5.76 14.28 19.53
N ALA A 362 -5.23 13.38 18.71
CA ALA A 362 -3.81 13.00 18.76
C ALA A 362 -3.18 12.87 17.38
N SER A 363 -1.90 13.22 17.28
CA SER A 363 -1.11 13.19 16.06
C SER A 363 0.38 12.96 16.37
N ALA A 364 1.16 12.62 15.35
CA ALA A 364 2.61 12.52 15.43
C ALA A 364 3.30 12.97 14.13
N LEU A 365 4.48 13.57 14.28
CA LEU A 365 5.55 13.54 13.29
C LEU A 365 6.34 12.25 13.56
N GLY A 366 5.92 11.18 12.92
CA GLY A 366 6.25 9.79 13.27
C GLY A 366 4.96 8.99 13.42
N ASN A 367 5.03 7.87 14.12
CA ASN A 367 3.85 7.06 14.45
C ASN A 367 3.64 6.99 15.95
N TYR A 368 2.39 6.85 16.39
CA TYR A 368 2.07 6.73 17.81
C TYR A 368 1.08 5.63 18.15
N GLU A 369 1.21 5.11 19.38
CA GLU A 369 0.12 4.45 20.10
C GLU A 369 -0.24 5.28 21.34
N LEU A 370 -1.54 5.43 21.61
CA LEU A 370 -2.04 6.22 22.74
C LEU A 370 -2.58 5.31 23.84
N TYR A 371 -2.35 5.68 25.10
CA TYR A 371 -2.81 4.98 26.29
C TYR A 371 -3.48 5.95 27.26
N LEU A 372 -4.55 5.51 27.91
CA LEU A 372 -5.21 6.20 29.01
C LEU A 372 -5.50 5.20 30.12
N ASN A 373 -4.98 5.46 31.33
CA ASN A 373 -5.19 4.62 32.52
C ASN A 373 -4.87 3.13 32.28
N GLY A 374 -3.72 2.86 31.65
CA GLY A 374 -3.25 1.50 31.35
C GLY A 374 -3.88 0.84 30.13
N GLN A 375 -4.88 1.46 29.49
CA GLN A 375 -5.60 0.89 28.34
C GLN A 375 -5.23 1.58 27.03
N PRO A 376 -4.99 0.83 25.93
CA PRO A 376 -4.78 1.42 24.61
C PRO A 376 -6.03 2.16 24.13
N VAL A 377 -5.84 3.31 23.49
CA VAL A 377 -6.90 4.17 22.94
C VAL A 377 -6.92 4.02 21.42
N GLY A 378 -8.04 3.51 20.90
CA GLY A 378 -8.20 3.19 19.48
C GLY A 378 -7.63 1.82 19.08
N GLU A 379 -7.85 1.46 17.83
CA GLU A 379 -7.45 0.18 17.23
C GLU A 379 -6.61 0.35 15.95
N ALA A 380 -6.26 1.60 15.63
CA ALA A 380 -5.51 1.93 14.43
C ALA A 380 -4.03 1.60 14.64
N TYR A 381 -3.44 0.88 13.69
CA TYR A 381 -1.99 0.78 13.55
C TYR A 381 -1.50 1.99 12.76
N PHE A 382 -0.25 2.38 13.04
CA PHE A 382 0.49 3.37 12.24
C PHE A 382 -0.17 4.76 12.16
N ALA A 383 -0.96 5.13 13.16
CA ALA A 383 -1.49 6.48 13.29
C ALA A 383 -0.34 7.51 13.38
N PRO A 384 -0.42 8.67 12.70
CA PRO A 384 -1.59 9.20 11.97
C PRO A 384 -1.66 8.84 10.47
N GLY A 385 -0.87 7.88 10.00
CA GLY A 385 -0.75 7.54 8.57
C GLY A 385 0.39 8.27 7.86
N TRP A 386 0.59 8.00 6.59
CA TRP A 386 1.62 8.63 5.76
C TRP A 386 1.01 9.72 4.88
N THR A 387 1.51 10.94 5.00
CA THR A 387 1.23 12.04 4.08
C THR A 387 2.52 12.80 3.81
N ASP A 388 2.48 13.86 2.99
CA ASP A 388 3.60 14.79 2.92
C ASP A 388 3.62 15.66 4.19
N TYR A 389 4.43 15.27 5.18
CA TYR A 389 4.60 16.00 6.44
C TYR A 389 5.19 17.42 6.29
N ASP A 390 5.66 17.82 5.11
CA ASP A 390 6.02 19.22 4.84
C ASP A 390 4.77 20.07 4.53
N ALA A 391 3.72 19.44 3.99
CA ALA A 391 2.48 20.09 3.59
C ALA A 391 1.36 19.95 4.64
N ARG A 392 1.18 18.74 5.21
CA ARG A 392 0.12 18.45 6.17
C ARG A 392 0.48 17.31 7.13
N VAL A 393 -0.21 17.25 8.26
CA VAL A 393 -0.21 16.13 9.18
C VAL A 393 -1.64 15.92 9.66
N TYR A 394 -2.06 14.65 9.71
CA TYR A 394 -3.39 14.33 10.19
C TYR A 394 -3.41 14.11 11.70
N TYR A 395 -4.55 14.40 12.34
CA TYR A 395 -4.85 13.91 13.68
C TYR A 395 -6.01 12.92 13.65
N ASN A 396 -6.04 12.03 14.64
CA ASN A 396 -7.14 11.12 14.88
C ASN A 396 -7.92 11.54 16.13
N THR A 397 -9.21 11.20 16.14
CA THR A 397 -10.14 11.57 17.21
C THR A 397 -10.67 10.32 17.91
N PHE A 398 -10.68 10.32 19.23
CA PHE A 398 -11.11 9.19 20.04
C PHE A 398 -12.07 9.63 21.13
N ASP A 399 -13.18 8.89 21.29
CA ASP A 399 -14.01 8.99 22.49
C ASP A 399 -13.37 8.19 23.63
N VAL A 400 -13.12 8.86 24.75
CA VAL A 400 -12.53 8.28 25.96
C VAL A 400 -13.39 8.53 27.20
N THR A 401 -14.66 8.88 27.02
CA THR A 401 -15.58 9.27 28.09
C THR A 401 -15.62 8.25 29.22
N GLU A 402 -15.75 6.96 28.90
CA GLU A 402 -15.86 5.88 29.88
C GLU A 402 -14.50 5.39 30.43
N ARG A 403 -13.39 6.00 30.02
CA ARG A 403 -12.02 5.57 30.38
C ARG A 403 -11.37 6.45 31.44
N LEU A 404 -12.01 7.57 31.81
CA LEU A 404 -11.53 8.45 32.87
C LEU A 404 -12.00 7.96 34.24
N ASN A 405 -11.09 8.03 35.21
CA ASN A 405 -11.38 7.79 36.61
C ASN A 405 -11.64 9.11 37.34
N LYS A 406 -12.42 9.09 38.42
CA LYS A 406 -12.40 10.18 39.38
C LYS A 406 -11.08 10.15 40.15
N GLY A 407 -10.43 11.31 40.33
CA GLY A 407 -9.11 11.43 40.94
C GLY A 407 -8.00 11.36 39.89
N PHE A 408 -6.90 10.66 40.21
CA PHE A 408 -5.73 10.57 39.35
C PHE A 408 -5.99 9.76 38.07
N ASN A 409 -5.47 10.30 36.97
CA ASN A 409 -5.47 9.70 35.64
C ASN A 409 -4.08 9.85 35.03
N ALA A 410 -3.74 8.96 34.09
CA ALA A 410 -2.49 9.05 33.33
C ALA A 410 -2.76 8.92 31.83
N LEU A 411 -2.24 9.87 31.06
CA LEU A 411 -2.22 9.82 29.59
C LEU A 411 -0.79 9.49 29.14
N GLY A 412 -0.65 8.52 28.24
CA GLY A 412 0.63 8.05 27.74
C GLY A 412 0.64 7.91 26.22
N GLY A 413 1.78 8.17 25.59
CA GLY A 413 2.03 7.94 24.18
C GLY A 413 3.31 7.12 23.97
N ILE A 414 3.28 6.16 23.06
CA ILE A 414 4.49 5.54 22.53
C ILE A 414 4.73 6.13 21.15
N LEU A 415 5.89 6.73 20.91
CA LEU A 415 6.25 7.44 19.68
C LEU A 415 7.42 6.74 18.98
N ALA A 416 7.24 6.41 17.70
CA ALA A 416 8.22 5.75 16.85
C ALA A 416 8.47 6.52 15.54
N ASP A 417 9.47 6.06 14.78
CA ASP A 417 9.97 6.71 13.56
C ASP A 417 8.92 6.86 12.46
N GLY A 418 8.14 5.80 12.22
CA GLY A 418 7.16 5.76 11.13
C GLY A 418 7.76 6.14 9.78
N TRP A 419 6.93 6.72 8.91
CA TRP A 419 7.41 7.30 7.64
C TRP A 419 8.08 8.66 7.81
N TYR A 420 7.91 9.34 8.94
CA TYR A 420 8.49 10.68 9.12
C TYR A 420 10.03 10.63 9.25
N SER A 421 10.53 9.74 10.10
CA SER A 421 11.97 9.59 10.36
C SER A 421 12.55 8.23 9.98
N GLY A 422 11.72 7.21 9.71
CA GLY A 422 12.20 5.85 9.43
C GLY A 422 12.86 5.72 8.07
N HIS A 423 13.36 4.52 7.78
CA HIS A 423 13.81 4.18 6.43
C HIS A 423 12.61 4.09 5.50
N ILE A 424 12.70 4.75 4.34
CA ILE A 424 11.67 4.69 3.31
C ILE A 424 12.34 4.42 1.97
N GLY A 425 11.78 3.47 1.24
CA GLY A 425 12.29 3.05 -0.06
C GLY A 425 13.75 2.58 -0.02
N TRP A 426 14.37 2.56 -1.20
CA TRP A 426 15.69 2.00 -1.41
C TRP A 426 16.81 2.91 -0.88
N GLY A 427 18.01 2.34 -0.79
CA GLY A 427 19.23 3.09 -0.43
C GLY A 427 19.47 3.24 1.08
N ARG A 428 18.60 2.68 1.94
CA ARG A 428 18.70 2.75 3.40
C ARG A 428 18.81 4.20 3.90
N ILE A 429 18.01 5.08 3.30
CA ILE A 429 17.91 6.49 3.67
C ILE A 429 16.74 6.67 4.62
N ARG A 430 16.98 7.43 5.69
CA ARG A 430 16.01 7.76 6.74
C ARG A 430 15.97 9.27 6.97
N ASP A 431 15.07 9.73 7.83
CA ASP A 431 14.88 11.14 8.18
C ASP A 431 14.48 12.04 6.97
N HIS A 432 13.65 11.50 6.06
CA HIS A 432 13.18 12.18 4.84
C HIS A 432 12.41 13.48 5.11
N TYR A 433 11.70 13.55 6.24
CA TYR A 433 10.95 14.75 6.66
C TYR A 433 11.62 15.46 7.83
N GLY A 434 12.19 14.68 8.75
CA GLY A 434 12.98 15.24 9.84
C GLY A 434 13.61 14.17 10.71
N ALA A 435 14.66 14.56 11.42
CA ALA A 435 15.41 13.64 12.28
C ALA A 435 14.77 13.43 13.65
N ASN A 436 13.90 14.33 14.10
CA ASN A 436 13.33 14.36 15.44
C ASN A 436 11.81 14.13 15.39
N THR A 437 11.35 12.99 15.90
CA THR A 437 9.92 12.68 15.99
C THR A 437 9.23 13.55 17.04
N ARG A 438 7.94 13.83 16.82
CA ARG A 438 7.11 14.59 17.77
C ARG A 438 5.75 13.95 17.94
N PHE A 439 5.23 13.95 19.16
CA PHE A 439 3.88 13.55 19.52
C PHE A 439 3.10 14.77 20.02
N ALA A 440 1.82 14.86 19.70
CA ALA A 440 0.96 15.88 20.25
C ALA A 440 -0.44 15.31 20.51
N ALA A 441 -0.97 15.59 21.70
CA ALA A 441 -2.30 15.15 22.10
C ALA A 441 -3.01 16.21 22.93
N GLN A 442 -4.32 16.32 22.71
CA GLN A 442 -5.22 17.22 23.41
C GLN A 442 -6.47 16.44 23.83
N LEU A 443 -6.64 16.25 25.14
CA LEU A 443 -7.82 15.68 25.78
C LEU A 443 -8.75 16.83 26.20
N GLN A 444 -9.96 16.84 25.66
CA GLN A 444 -11.05 17.74 26.03
C GLN A 444 -12.02 17.01 26.94
N ILE A 445 -12.26 17.53 28.14
CA ILE A 445 -13.17 16.96 29.14
C ILE A 445 -14.31 17.94 29.36
N GLU A 446 -15.54 17.50 29.16
CA GLU A 446 -16.75 18.23 29.51
C GLU A 446 -17.37 17.61 30.75
N TYR A 447 -17.72 18.45 31.71
CA TYR A 447 -18.30 18.03 32.98
C TYR A 447 -19.82 18.17 33.00
N ALA A 448 -20.47 17.41 33.89
CA ALA A 448 -21.92 17.44 34.06
C ALA A 448 -22.46 18.81 34.55
N ASP A 449 -21.61 19.64 35.17
CA ASP A 449 -21.94 21.00 35.61
C ASP A 449 -21.84 22.06 34.50
N GLY A 450 -21.45 21.65 33.28
CA GLY A 450 -21.27 22.53 32.12
C GLY A 450 -19.89 23.17 31.99
N SER A 451 -18.99 22.98 32.96
CA SER A 451 -17.58 23.38 32.82
C SER A 451 -16.79 22.42 31.93
N ALA A 452 -15.63 22.86 31.45
CA ALA A 452 -14.73 22.04 30.63
C ALA A 452 -13.27 22.22 31.05
N GLU A 453 -12.46 21.22 30.76
CA GLU A 453 -11.02 21.18 31.02
C GLU A 453 -10.28 20.62 29.81
N THR A 454 -9.08 21.14 29.54
CA THR A 454 -8.21 20.65 28.48
C THR A 454 -6.87 20.18 29.05
N VAL A 455 -6.53 18.92 28.84
CA VAL A 455 -5.21 18.36 29.14
C VAL A 455 -4.42 18.24 27.85
N VAL A 456 -3.23 18.84 27.80
CA VAL A 456 -2.40 18.93 26.59
C VAL A 456 -1.02 18.31 26.77
N THR A 457 -0.42 17.90 25.66
CA THR A 457 1.04 17.75 25.54
C THR A 457 1.73 19.10 25.72
N ASP A 458 2.68 19.17 26.65
CA ASP A 458 3.42 20.38 27.01
C ASP A 458 4.73 19.99 27.76
N LYS A 459 5.45 20.98 28.29
CA LYS A 459 6.71 20.79 29.02
C LYS A 459 6.60 20.01 30.35
N THR A 460 5.39 19.75 30.84
CA THR A 460 5.17 19.02 32.10
C THR A 460 5.17 17.51 31.91
N TRP A 461 5.19 17.05 30.64
CA TRP A 461 5.35 15.64 30.31
C TRP A 461 6.78 15.16 30.58
N THR A 462 6.89 13.89 30.92
CA THR A 462 8.15 13.17 31.08
C THR A 462 8.29 12.13 29.97
N ALA A 463 9.53 11.74 29.66
CA ALA A 463 9.82 10.72 28.66
C ALA A 463 10.98 9.79 29.08
N ALA A 464 10.92 8.57 28.56
CA ALA A 464 11.95 7.56 28.67
C ALA A 464 12.00 6.69 27.39
N THR A 465 13.01 5.83 27.32
CA THR A 465 13.00 4.69 26.39
C THR A 465 12.51 3.45 27.12
N GLY A 466 12.06 2.43 26.41
CA GLY A 466 11.43 1.26 27.00
C GLY A 466 11.84 -0.05 26.31
N PRO A 467 10.95 -1.06 26.29
CA PRO A 467 11.26 -2.37 25.75
C PRO A 467 11.42 -2.39 24.22
N ILE A 468 10.88 -1.43 23.48
CA ILE A 468 11.01 -1.34 22.02
C ILE A 468 12.35 -0.64 21.70
N LEU A 469 13.37 -1.44 21.39
CA LEU A 469 14.74 -0.99 21.13
C LEU A 469 14.94 -0.48 19.70
N GLU A 470 14.21 -1.05 18.75
CA GLU A 470 14.23 -0.67 17.33
C GLU A 470 12.79 -0.82 16.82
N GLY A 471 12.32 0.09 15.97
CA GLY A 471 11.02 -0.04 15.30
C GLY A 471 11.01 0.71 13.97
N ASP A 472 11.03 -0.03 12.86
CA ASP A 472 11.12 0.52 11.51
C ASP A 472 10.40 -0.40 10.52
N PHE A 473 9.69 0.18 9.54
CA PHE A 473 8.87 -0.58 8.59
C PHE A 473 9.68 -1.51 7.68
N LEU A 474 10.90 -1.11 7.29
CA LEU A 474 11.75 -1.91 6.41
C LEU A 474 12.69 -2.81 7.19
N MET A 475 13.10 -2.36 8.39
CA MET A 475 14.12 -3.05 9.15
C MET A 475 13.57 -4.05 10.19
N GLY A 476 12.32 -3.89 10.63
CA GLY A 476 11.68 -4.73 11.65
C GLY A 476 11.75 -4.13 13.06
N GLU A 477 11.31 -4.90 14.05
CA GLU A 477 11.22 -4.49 15.45
C GLU A 477 12.09 -5.35 16.37
N THR A 478 12.86 -4.70 17.26
CA THR A 478 13.57 -5.39 18.35
C THR A 478 12.93 -5.01 19.68
N TYR A 479 12.49 -6.01 20.43
CA TYR A 479 11.81 -5.86 21.72
C TYR A 479 12.55 -6.60 22.84
N ASP A 480 12.87 -5.95 23.94
CA ASP A 480 13.45 -6.56 25.15
C ASP A 480 12.48 -6.53 26.32
N ALA A 481 11.83 -7.68 26.58
CA ALA A 481 10.79 -7.80 27.60
C ALA A 481 11.31 -7.58 29.02
N ARG A 482 12.63 -7.68 29.26
CA ARG A 482 13.24 -7.37 30.56
C ARG A 482 13.20 -5.89 30.89
N LYS A 483 12.93 -5.04 29.89
CA LYS A 483 12.81 -3.57 30.01
C LYS A 483 11.36 -3.09 30.01
N GLU A 484 10.39 -4.00 30.10
CA GLU A 484 9.00 -3.61 30.30
C GLU A 484 8.87 -2.72 31.54
N MET A 485 7.98 -1.73 31.46
CA MET A 485 7.65 -0.82 32.57
C MET A 485 6.18 -1.03 32.94
N PRO A 486 5.84 -2.07 33.73
CA PRO A 486 4.45 -2.32 34.13
C PRO A 486 3.84 -1.07 34.78
N GLY A 487 2.63 -0.72 34.35
CA GLY A 487 1.91 0.45 34.89
C GLY A 487 2.40 1.81 34.39
N TRP A 488 3.34 1.90 33.44
CA TRP A 488 3.86 3.21 32.98
C TRP A 488 2.78 4.22 32.53
N SER A 489 1.64 3.73 32.04
CA SER A 489 0.50 4.53 31.61
C SER A 489 -0.69 4.49 32.58
N THR A 490 -0.51 4.03 33.82
CA THR A 490 -1.48 4.15 34.92
C THR A 490 -1.09 5.34 35.83
N PRO A 491 -2.03 5.86 36.64
CA PRO A 491 -1.66 6.72 37.78
C PRO A 491 -0.74 5.96 38.76
N ASP A 492 -0.03 6.71 39.60
CA ASP A 492 0.88 6.23 40.66
C ASP A 492 2.17 5.53 40.17
N PHE A 493 2.47 5.62 38.87
CA PHE A 493 3.72 5.09 38.35
C PHE A 493 4.90 5.98 38.74
N ASN A 494 5.95 5.39 39.31
CA ASN A 494 7.17 6.11 39.68
C ASN A 494 8.02 6.46 38.45
N ASP A 495 7.82 7.66 37.91
CA ASP A 495 8.58 8.20 36.78
C ASP A 495 9.74 9.13 37.19
N ALA A 496 10.20 9.08 38.45
CA ALA A 496 11.27 9.96 38.93
C ALA A 496 12.60 9.85 38.15
N ALA A 497 12.83 8.71 37.48
CA ALA A 497 13.99 8.49 36.62
C ALA A 497 13.81 9.01 35.17
N TRP A 498 12.57 9.32 34.77
CA TRP A 498 12.25 9.82 33.43
C TRP A 498 12.77 11.25 33.26
N LYS A 499 12.96 11.66 32.00
CA LYS A 499 13.53 12.97 31.66
C LYS A 499 12.45 13.92 31.17
N PRO A 500 12.64 15.24 31.30
CA PRO A 500 11.76 16.21 30.65
C PRO A 500 11.72 16.00 29.14
N VAL A 501 10.56 16.24 28.52
CA VAL A 501 10.40 16.22 27.06
C VAL A 501 11.04 17.44 26.40
N ASN A 502 11.45 17.28 25.15
CA ASN A 502 11.76 18.38 24.24
C ASN A 502 10.47 18.92 23.64
N VAL A 503 10.32 20.24 23.56
CA VAL A 503 9.10 20.90 23.05
C VAL A 503 9.40 21.64 21.76
N THR A 504 8.56 21.42 20.75
CA THR A 504 8.46 22.19 19.51
C THR A 504 7.15 22.98 19.55
N GLU A 505 7.26 24.31 19.56
CA GLU A 505 6.12 25.21 19.76
C GLU A 505 5.10 25.15 18.63
N LYS A 506 5.57 25.02 17.38
CA LYS A 506 4.75 24.98 16.16
C LYS A 506 5.44 24.15 15.08
N ILE A 507 4.64 23.58 14.20
CA ILE A 507 5.08 22.94 12.96
C ILE A 507 4.60 23.76 11.76
N GLN A 508 5.21 23.58 10.59
CA GLN A 508 4.82 24.29 9.37
C GLN A 508 3.62 23.62 8.68
N ALA A 509 3.52 22.29 8.75
CA ALA A 509 2.44 21.54 8.13
C ALA A 509 1.05 21.90 8.69
N ARG A 510 0.05 21.85 7.82
CA ARG A 510 -1.37 21.98 8.19
C ARG A 510 -1.77 20.80 9.09
N ILE A 511 -2.53 21.08 10.14
CA ILE A 511 -3.08 20.04 11.03
C ILE A 511 -4.55 19.87 10.67
N GLU A 512 -4.93 18.67 10.21
CA GLU A 512 -6.27 18.36 9.71
C GLU A 512 -6.78 17.03 10.25
N SER A 513 -8.10 16.80 10.23
CA SER A 513 -8.64 15.50 10.60
C SER A 513 -8.24 14.46 9.56
N TYR A 514 -7.91 13.25 10.00
CA TYR A 514 -7.69 12.13 9.09
C TYR A 514 -8.98 11.83 8.28
N PRO A 515 -8.96 11.90 6.94
CA PRO A 515 -10.17 11.81 6.12
C PRO A 515 -10.47 10.39 5.60
N GLY A 516 -9.59 9.43 5.89
CA GLY A 516 -9.63 8.07 5.34
C GLY A 516 -10.07 6.99 6.34
N VAL A 517 -9.82 5.73 5.96
CA VAL A 517 -9.93 4.57 6.85
C VAL A 517 -8.56 4.20 7.43
N PRO A 518 -8.42 4.05 8.75
CA PRO A 518 -7.12 3.73 9.36
C PRO A 518 -6.68 2.30 9.03
N VAL A 519 -5.38 2.03 9.15
CA VAL A 519 -4.83 0.66 9.12
C VAL A 519 -5.28 -0.10 10.36
N ARG A 520 -5.86 -1.29 10.19
CA ARG A 520 -6.33 -2.16 11.28
C ARG A 520 -5.96 -3.62 11.02
N LYS A 521 -6.07 -4.44 12.05
CA LYS A 521 -6.08 -5.90 11.90
C LYS A 521 -7.29 -6.31 11.06
N PHE A 522 -7.04 -7.00 9.95
CA PHE A 522 -8.08 -7.59 9.12
C PHE A 522 -8.50 -8.96 9.67
N GLN A 523 -7.54 -9.87 9.82
CA GLN A 523 -7.76 -11.22 10.36
C GLN A 523 -6.49 -11.80 10.99
N GLU A 524 -6.66 -12.93 11.67
CA GLU A 524 -5.56 -13.75 12.18
C GLU A 524 -5.39 -14.97 11.26
N ILE A 525 -4.16 -15.27 10.86
CA ILE A 525 -3.79 -16.35 9.95
C ILE A 525 -3.02 -17.41 10.73
N LYS A 526 -3.50 -18.64 10.72
CA LYS A 526 -2.80 -19.78 11.31
C LYS A 526 -1.84 -20.39 10.29
N PRO A 527 -0.59 -20.73 10.67
CA PRO A 527 0.30 -21.45 9.78
C PRO A 527 -0.29 -22.81 9.37
N VAL A 528 -0.12 -23.17 8.10
CA VAL A 528 -0.58 -24.45 7.53
C VAL A 528 0.49 -25.55 7.61
N GLY A 529 1.76 -25.17 7.84
CA GLY A 529 2.86 -26.10 7.94
C GLY A 529 4.06 -25.53 8.71
N ILE A 530 4.88 -26.44 9.23
CA ILE A 530 6.18 -26.15 9.83
C ILE A 530 7.19 -27.20 9.38
N ALA A 531 8.36 -26.76 8.94
CA ALA A 531 9.48 -27.61 8.54
C ALA A 531 10.78 -27.17 9.23
N THR A 532 11.77 -28.05 9.29
CA THR A 532 13.13 -27.69 9.73
C THR A 532 13.99 -27.48 8.50
N ALA A 533 14.64 -26.32 8.40
CA ALA A 533 15.65 -26.05 7.39
C ALA A 533 16.95 -26.80 7.68
N LYS A 534 17.84 -26.91 6.69
CA LYS A 534 19.11 -27.66 6.80
C LYS A 534 20.07 -27.09 7.86
N ASP A 535 19.95 -25.81 8.16
CA ASP A 535 20.73 -25.10 9.18
C ASP A 535 20.13 -25.19 10.59
N GLY A 536 19.00 -25.90 10.74
CA GLY A 536 18.31 -26.09 12.02
C GLY A 536 17.26 -25.02 12.35
N ALA A 537 17.03 -24.04 11.47
CA ALA A 537 15.94 -23.08 11.63
C ALA A 537 14.55 -23.71 11.40
N TRP A 538 13.51 -23.15 12.00
CA TRP A 538 12.13 -23.59 11.79
C TRP A 538 11.44 -22.68 10.77
N ILE A 539 10.90 -23.26 9.70
CA ILE A 539 10.22 -22.54 8.63
C ILE A 539 8.72 -22.79 8.73
N TYR A 540 7.95 -21.74 9.00
CA TYR A 540 6.50 -21.76 8.96
C TYR A 540 6.00 -21.35 7.58
N ASP A 541 4.99 -22.04 7.08
CA ASP A 541 4.22 -21.65 5.92
C ASP A 541 2.87 -21.13 6.39
N MET A 542 2.59 -19.85 6.10
CA MET A 542 1.32 -19.21 6.44
C MET A 542 0.19 -19.60 5.47
N GLY A 543 0.50 -20.27 4.36
CA GLY A 543 -0.44 -20.71 3.33
C GLY A 543 -0.93 -19.59 2.41
N THR A 544 -0.59 -18.34 2.69
CA THR A 544 -0.89 -17.17 1.87
C THR A 544 0.13 -16.07 2.09
N ASN A 545 0.36 -15.22 1.09
CA ASN A 545 1.30 -14.10 1.12
C ASN A 545 0.53 -12.82 1.47
N PHE A 546 0.79 -12.24 2.65
CA PHE A 546 0.03 -11.09 3.18
C PHE A 546 0.97 -10.05 3.81
N ALA A 547 0.45 -8.84 4.05
CA ALA A 547 1.16 -7.79 4.77
C ALA A 547 0.73 -7.74 6.24
N GLY A 548 1.70 -7.68 7.14
CA GLY A 548 1.44 -7.63 8.57
C GLY A 548 2.65 -8.08 9.38
N PHE A 549 2.42 -8.78 10.49
CA PHE A 549 3.48 -9.32 11.32
C PHE A 549 3.01 -10.63 11.98
N VAL A 550 3.84 -11.21 12.85
CA VAL A 550 3.44 -12.37 13.65
C VAL A 550 3.27 -12.02 15.13
N ARG A 551 2.26 -12.63 15.75
CA ARG A 551 2.17 -12.79 17.19
C ARG A 551 2.89 -14.09 17.57
N LEU A 552 3.93 -13.94 18.38
CA LEU A 552 4.80 -14.98 18.88
C LEU A 552 4.34 -15.44 20.28
N LYS A 553 4.32 -16.75 20.50
CA LYS A 553 4.13 -17.37 21.80
C LYS A 553 5.35 -18.23 22.16
N VAL A 554 6.05 -17.84 23.21
CA VAL A 554 7.27 -18.50 23.69
C VAL A 554 6.98 -19.20 25.01
N ARG A 555 7.44 -20.43 25.19
CA ARG A 555 7.31 -21.17 26.46
C ARG A 555 8.70 -21.53 26.98
N ASP A 556 8.86 -21.52 28.29
CA ASP A 556 10.05 -22.04 28.98
C ASP A 556 11.38 -21.39 28.52
N ALA A 557 11.32 -20.12 28.09
CA ALA A 557 12.49 -19.35 27.71
C ALA A 557 13.30 -18.91 28.94
N GLN A 558 14.62 -18.85 28.78
CA GLN A 558 15.50 -18.26 29.77
C GLN A 558 15.48 -16.73 29.66
N PRO A 559 15.59 -15.98 30.78
CA PRO A 559 15.75 -14.53 30.72
C PRO A 559 16.92 -14.12 29.82
N GLY A 560 16.70 -13.23 28.86
CA GLY A 560 17.70 -12.78 27.91
C GLY A 560 17.84 -13.66 26.65
N GLN A 561 17.12 -14.79 26.57
CA GLN A 561 17.07 -15.59 25.35
C GLN A 561 16.47 -14.78 24.21
N LYS A 562 17.12 -14.81 23.04
CA LYS A 562 16.68 -14.09 21.85
C LYS A 562 15.95 -15.04 20.91
N ILE A 563 14.73 -14.65 20.54
CA ILE A 563 13.94 -15.28 19.48
C ILE A 563 13.99 -14.36 18.27
N VAL A 564 14.41 -14.90 17.12
CA VAL A 564 14.57 -14.13 15.88
C VAL A 564 13.64 -14.68 14.81
N LEU A 565 12.90 -13.77 14.19
CA LEU A 565 11.92 -14.04 13.14
C LEU A 565 12.39 -13.32 11.86
N ARG A 566 12.53 -14.07 10.76
CA ARG A 566 12.81 -13.51 9.43
C ARG A 566 11.67 -13.84 8.48
N PHE A 567 11.35 -12.91 7.59
CA PHE A 567 10.15 -12.99 6.76
C PHE A 567 10.52 -13.10 5.28
N ALA A 568 9.78 -13.91 4.52
CA ALA A 568 9.98 -14.05 3.09
C ALA A 568 8.69 -14.39 2.34
N GLU A 569 8.63 -13.99 1.08
CA GLU A 569 7.51 -14.34 0.19
C GLU A 569 7.64 -15.75 -0.39
N ARG A 570 8.87 -16.25 -0.58
CA ARG A 570 9.16 -17.53 -1.24
C ARG A 570 10.27 -18.30 -0.54
N LEU A 571 10.40 -19.59 -0.88
CA LEU A 571 11.47 -20.47 -0.43
C LEU A 571 12.46 -20.75 -1.57
N ASN A 572 13.71 -20.97 -1.20
CA ASN A 572 14.72 -21.56 -2.06
C ASN A 572 14.42 -23.04 -2.33
N PRO A 573 15.02 -23.65 -3.37
CA PRO A 573 14.84 -25.08 -3.65
C PRO A 573 15.23 -26.04 -2.51
N ASP A 574 16.06 -25.60 -1.56
CA ASP A 574 16.49 -26.40 -0.41
C ASP A 574 15.60 -26.25 0.83
N GLY A 575 14.53 -25.46 0.75
CA GLY A 575 13.56 -25.22 1.82
C GLY A 575 13.89 -24.04 2.74
N THR A 576 15.02 -23.35 2.55
CA THR A 576 15.34 -22.10 3.28
C THR A 576 14.54 -20.92 2.72
N ILE A 577 14.37 -19.85 3.49
CA ILE A 577 13.67 -18.64 3.00
C ILE A 577 14.48 -17.89 1.94
N TYR A 578 13.80 -17.37 0.91
CA TYR A 578 14.39 -16.51 -0.11
C TYR A 578 14.15 -15.03 0.24
N THR A 579 15.21 -14.33 0.68
CA THR A 579 15.13 -12.91 1.08
C THR A 579 15.88 -11.97 0.15
N THR A 580 16.50 -12.47 -0.93
CA THR A 580 17.34 -11.65 -1.81
C THR A 580 16.52 -10.55 -2.52
N ASN A 581 15.24 -10.82 -2.82
CA ASN A 581 14.34 -9.83 -3.44
C ASN A 581 13.84 -8.75 -2.46
N LEU A 582 14.14 -8.85 -1.16
CA LEU A 582 13.85 -7.80 -0.18
C LEU A 582 14.86 -6.63 -0.27
N ARG A 583 15.97 -6.84 -0.99
CA ARG A 583 17.03 -5.86 -1.25
C ARG A 583 17.60 -5.27 0.05
N GLY A 584 17.45 -3.97 0.28
CA GLY A 584 17.95 -3.29 1.46
C GLY A 584 17.09 -3.46 2.72
N ALA A 585 15.85 -3.96 2.60
CA ALA A 585 14.96 -4.21 3.74
C ALA A 585 15.45 -5.41 4.54
N ARG A 586 15.66 -5.20 5.85
CA ARG A 586 16.12 -6.26 6.75
C ARG A 586 15.00 -7.26 7.03
N ALA A 587 13.77 -6.78 7.29
CA ALA A 587 12.59 -7.60 7.63
C ALA A 587 12.90 -8.68 8.69
N ILE A 588 13.44 -8.24 9.84
CA ILE A 588 13.77 -9.11 10.97
C ILE A 588 13.19 -8.54 12.24
N ASP A 589 12.42 -9.38 12.93
CA ASP A 589 11.86 -9.10 14.24
C ASP A 589 12.60 -9.90 15.30
N THR A 590 12.95 -9.28 16.42
CA THR A 590 13.69 -9.91 17.52
C THR A 590 12.99 -9.69 18.86
N TYR A 591 12.69 -10.77 19.56
CA TYR A 591 12.15 -10.74 20.92
C TYR A 591 13.17 -11.26 21.94
N VAL A 592 13.48 -10.48 22.97
CA VAL A 592 14.33 -10.90 24.08
C VAL A 592 13.44 -11.23 25.27
N CYS A 593 13.43 -12.51 25.66
CA CYS A 593 12.55 -13.03 26.68
C CYS A 593 12.88 -12.49 28.08
N LYS A 594 11.85 -12.26 28.90
CA LYS A 594 12.03 -11.94 30.33
C LYS A 594 12.11 -13.19 31.21
N GLY A 595 11.66 -14.34 30.71
CA GLY A 595 11.59 -15.61 31.42
C GLY A 595 10.40 -15.71 32.37
N GLY A 596 10.15 -16.92 32.88
CA GLY A 596 9.14 -17.15 33.93
C GLY A 596 7.78 -17.69 33.45
N GLY A 597 7.73 -18.37 32.30
CA GLY A 597 6.54 -19.10 31.86
C GLY A 597 6.23 -18.94 30.37
N THR A 598 4.96 -18.71 30.04
CA THR A 598 4.53 -18.40 28.66
C THR A 598 4.54 -16.89 28.43
N GLU A 599 5.27 -16.46 27.41
CA GLU A 599 5.34 -15.07 26.96
C GLU A 599 4.59 -14.93 25.62
N VAL A 600 3.85 -13.83 25.44
CA VAL A 600 3.16 -13.50 24.19
C VAL A 600 3.58 -12.11 23.76
N TRP A 601 4.04 -12.00 22.53
CA TRP A 601 4.54 -10.74 21.97
C TRP A 601 4.12 -10.59 20.51
N GLN A 602 3.93 -9.35 20.09
CA GLN A 602 3.80 -8.97 18.68
C GLN A 602 4.43 -7.59 18.48
N PRO A 603 4.96 -7.30 17.28
CA PRO A 603 5.43 -5.96 16.94
C PRO A 603 4.33 -4.89 16.98
N ARG A 604 4.74 -3.63 17.05
CA ARG A 604 3.87 -2.45 17.09
C ARG A 604 4.15 -1.45 15.97
N PHE A 605 5.42 -1.28 15.59
CA PHE A 605 5.87 -0.23 14.68
C PHE A 605 6.60 -0.78 13.44
N THR A 606 6.21 -1.97 12.98
CA THR A 606 6.68 -2.56 11.73
C THR A 606 5.60 -3.39 11.04
N PHE A 607 5.81 -3.73 9.78
CA PHE A 607 5.07 -4.76 9.05
C PHE A 607 5.96 -5.31 7.93
N HIS A 608 5.65 -6.51 7.45
CA HIS A 608 6.36 -7.25 6.42
C HIS A 608 5.35 -7.84 5.43
N GLY A 609 5.74 -7.99 4.17
CA GLY A 609 5.02 -8.81 3.20
C GLY A 609 5.62 -10.21 3.15
N PHE A 610 4.86 -11.25 3.52
CA PHE A 610 5.39 -12.60 3.63
C PHE A 610 4.33 -13.69 3.55
N GLN A 611 4.80 -14.87 3.13
CA GLN A 611 4.11 -16.15 3.32
C GLN A 611 4.88 -17.07 4.28
N TYR A 612 6.20 -16.92 4.35
CA TYR A 612 7.06 -17.79 5.14
C TYR A 612 7.74 -17.04 6.28
N VAL A 613 7.87 -17.70 7.41
CA VAL A 613 8.55 -17.18 8.61
C VAL A 613 9.62 -18.16 9.05
N GLU A 614 10.86 -17.72 9.06
CA GLU A 614 11.97 -18.44 9.67
C GLU A 614 12.08 -18.04 11.14
N LEU A 615 12.08 -19.03 12.03
CA LEU A 615 12.16 -18.88 13.48
C LEU A 615 13.45 -19.54 13.98
N THR A 616 14.28 -18.75 14.68
CA THR A 616 15.50 -19.23 15.34
C THR A 616 15.55 -18.79 16.80
N GLY A 617 16.34 -19.51 17.61
CA GLY A 617 16.48 -19.24 19.04
C GLY A 617 15.33 -19.72 19.92
N TYR A 618 14.31 -20.38 19.36
CA TYR A 618 13.17 -20.94 20.12
C TYR A 618 13.63 -22.01 21.12
N PRO A 619 13.14 -21.99 22.39
CA PRO A 619 13.43 -23.03 23.37
C PRO A 619 12.76 -24.35 22.98
N GLY A 620 13.57 -25.34 22.63
CA GLY A 620 13.07 -26.67 22.24
C GLY A 620 12.44 -26.70 20.85
N LYS A 621 11.42 -27.56 20.68
CA LYS A 621 10.71 -27.73 19.40
C LYS A 621 9.44 -26.88 19.40
N PRO A 622 9.28 -25.93 18.48
CA PRO A 622 8.08 -25.14 18.37
C PRO A 622 6.94 -25.92 17.67
N SER A 623 5.73 -25.38 17.77
CA SER A 623 4.47 -25.90 17.25
C SER A 623 3.74 -24.86 16.41
N LEU A 624 2.72 -25.28 15.64
CA LEU A 624 1.92 -24.35 14.82
C LEU A 624 1.20 -23.26 15.65
N ASP A 625 0.96 -23.49 16.94
CA ASP A 625 0.30 -22.54 17.84
C ASP A 625 1.26 -21.44 18.36
N ASP A 626 2.55 -21.50 18.01
CA ASP A 626 3.57 -20.59 18.53
C ASP A 626 3.72 -19.32 17.68
N ILE A 627 3.18 -19.36 16.47
CA ILE A 627 3.11 -18.24 15.53
C ILE A 627 1.66 -18.06 15.08
N THR A 628 1.19 -16.82 15.12
CA THR A 628 -0.06 -16.42 14.44
C THR A 628 0.23 -15.22 13.57
N GLY A 629 -0.07 -15.30 12.28
CA GLY A 629 -0.01 -14.15 11.38
C GLY A 629 -1.11 -13.15 11.71
N ILE A 630 -0.77 -11.87 11.76
CA ILE A 630 -1.71 -10.77 11.96
C ILE A 630 -1.71 -9.96 10.67
N GLU A 631 -2.74 -10.14 9.84
CA GLU A 631 -2.87 -9.41 8.58
C GLU A 631 -3.36 -7.99 8.86
N LEU A 632 -2.67 -7.00 8.27
CA LEU A 632 -3.02 -5.59 8.37
C LEU A 632 -3.45 -5.05 7.00
N THR A 633 -4.42 -4.13 7.03
CA THR A 633 -4.86 -3.36 5.85
C THR A 633 -5.52 -2.08 6.34
N SER A 634 -5.50 -1.01 5.55
CA SER A 634 -6.48 0.06 5.65
C SER A 634 -7.86 -0.57 5.63
N ALA A 635 -8.69 -0.23 6.61
CA ALA A 635 -9.95 -0.91 6.91
C ALA A 635 -11.08 -0.57 5.91
N THR A 636 -10.82 -0.74 4.62
CA THR A 636 -11.82 -0.62 3.55
C THR A 636 -12.82 -1.78 3.68
N PRO A 637 -14.14 -1.50 3.78
CA PRO A 637 -15.15 -2.55 3.85
C PRO A 637 -15.11 -3.47 2.63
N VAL A 638 -15.23 -4.79 2.82
CA VAL A 638 -15.38 -5.74 1.71
C VAL A 638 -16.78 -5.57 1.10
N VAL A 639 -16.84 -5.36 -0.22
CA VAL A 639 -18.12 -5.14 -0.93
C VAL A 639 -18.31 -6.08 -2.12
N GLY A 640 -17.26 -6.76 -2.58
CA GLY A 640 -17.32 -7.70 -3.69
C GLY A 640 -17.19 -9.15 -3.25
N HIS A 641 -17.92 -10.03 -3.91
CA HIS A 641 -17.68 -11.46 -3.88
C HIS A 641 -17.84 -12.04 -5.28
N PHE A 642 -16.97 -12.99 -5.64
CA PHE A 642 -17.00 -13.71 -6.91
C PHE A 642 -16.72 -15.20 -6.69
N ALA A 643 -17.47 -16.05 -7.37
CA ALA A 643 -17.20 -17.48 -7.47
C ALA A 643 -17.68 -18.02 -8.81
N CYS A 644 -16.99 -19.01 -9.37
CA CYS A 644 -17.38 -19.67 -10.61
C CYS A 644 -16.97 -21.14 -10.64
N SER A 645 -17.34 -21.84 -11.72
CA SER A 645 -17.05 -23.26 -11.90
C SER A 645 -15.57 -23.61 -12.11
N ASP A 646 -14.71 -22.61 -12.37
CA ASP A 646 -13.27 -22.81 -12.57
C ASP A 646 -12.48 -22.54 -11.27
N PRO A 647 -11.86 -23.56 -10.65
CA PRO A 647 -11.05 -23.37 -9.45
C PRO A 647 -9.86 -22.42 -9.63
N MET A 648 -9.27 -22.36 -10.83
CA MET A 648 -8.16 -21.47 -11.11
C MET A 648 -8.63 -20.01 -11.05
N ALA A 649 -9.79 -19.69 -11.64
CA ALA A 649 -10.38 -18.36 -11.59
C ALA A 649 -10.78 -17.93 -10.16
N ASN A 650 -11.29 -18.87 -9.35
CA ASN A 650 -11.57 -18.60 -7.92
C ASN A 650 -10.28 -18.30 -7.14
N THR A 651 -9.20 -19.03 -7.44
CA THR A 651 -7.87 -18.79 -6.84
C THR A 651 -7.31 -17.44 -7.30
N LEU A 652 -7.47 -17.09 -8.58
CA LEU A 652 -7.08 -15.78 -9.10
C LEU A 652 -7.80 -14.65 -8.36
N TYR A 653 -9.13 -14.76 -8.18
CA TYR A 653 -9.89 -13.77 -7.41
C TYR A 653 -9.38 -13.64 -5.97
N HIS A 654 -9.13 -14.77 -5.28
CA HIS A 654 -8.54 -14.77 -3.95
C HIS A 654 -7.18 -14.04 -3.92
N ASN A 655 -6.28 -14.37 -4.86
CA ASN A 655 -4.96 -13.77 -4.97
C ASN A 655 -5.04 -12.25 -5.21
N VAL A 656 -5.99 -11.80 -6.04
CA VAL A 656 -6.25 -10.38 -6.29
C VAL A 656 -6.66 -9.68 -4.98
N CYS A 657 -7.66 -10.19 -4.26
CA CYS A 657 -8.09 -9.59 -3.00
C CYS A 657 -6.99 -9.58 -1.94
N GLN A 658 -6.21 -10.67 -1.85
CA GLN A 658 -5.09 -10.79 -0.93
C GLN A 658 -3.99 -9.76 -1.23
N THR A 659 -3.66 -9.57 -2.50
CA THR A 659 -2.62 -8.61 -2.93
C THR A 659 -3.06 -7.17 -2.72
N GLN A 660 -4.35 -6.86 -2.92
CA GLN A 660 -4.90 -5.54 -2.61
C GLN A 660 -4.78 -5.21 -1.12
N ARG A 661 -5.22 -6.11 -0.23
CA ARG A 661 -5.10 -5.89 1.23
C ARG A 661 -3.66 -5.68 1.64
N ALA A 662 -2.75 -6.51 1.11
CA ALA A 662 -1.33 -6.42 1.43
C ALA A 662 -0.74 -5.04 1.07
N ASN A 663 -1.24 -4.41 0.02
CA ASN A 663 -0.70 -3.15 -0.49
C ASN A 663 -1.50 -1.90 -0.12
N PHE A 664 -2.63 -2.04 0.57
CA PHE A 664 -3.43 -0.92 1.04
C PHE A 664 -3.06 -0.62 2.49
N ILE A 665 -1.83 -0.13 2.71
CA ILE A 665 -1.34 0.30 4.03
C ILE A 665 -1.23 1.82 4.02
N ASP A 666 -2.34 2.49 4.36
CA ASP A 666 -2.54 3.95 4.35
C ASP A 666 -2.47 4.65 2.98
N ILE A 667 -1.65 4.14 2.06
CA ILE A 667 -1.55 4.54 0.65
C ILE A 667 -1.56 3.28 -0.25
N PRO A 668 -1.91 3.38 -1.55
CA PRO A 668 -1.85 2.25 -2.48
C PRO A 668 -0.39 1.96 -2.88
N THR A 669 0.28 1.12 -2.11
CA THR A 669 1.69 0.77 -2.33
C THR A 669 1.90 -0.19 -3.49
N ASP A 670 3.05 -0.13 -4.16
CA ASP A 670 3.41 -1.09 -5.22
C ASP A 670 3.58 -2.52 -4.70
N CYS A 671 4.34 -2.65 -3.60
CA CYS A 671 4.61 -3.92 -2.95
C CYS A 671 4.77 -3.74 -1.42
N PRO A 672 4.52 -4.80 -0.60
CA PRO A 672 4.50 -4.65 0.86
C PRO A 672 5.77 -5.12 1.59
N GLN A 673 6.76 -5.68 0.89
CA GLN A 673 7.86 -6.46 1.47
C GLN A 673 9.23 -5.79 1.39
N ARG A 674 9.64 -5.30 0.22
CA ARG A 674 11.01 -4.81 -0.02
C ARG A 674 11.17 -3.35 0.41
N ASP A 675 12.38 -2.82 0.24
CA ASP A 675 12.72 -1.41 0.46
C ASP A 675 12.13 -0.50 -0.64
N GLU A 676 10.80 -0.45 -0.70
CA GLU A 676 10.04 0.39 -1.64
C GLU A 676 8.76 0.88 -0.97
N ARG A 677 7.65 0.14 -1.14
CA ARG A 677 6.36 0.38 -0.49
C ARG A 677 5.86 1.81 -0.73
N LEU A 678 5.97 2.26 -1.98
CA LEU A 678 5.66 3.64 -2.38
C LEU A 678 4.30 3.69 -3.07
N GLY A 679 3.63 4.84 -2.94
CA GLY A 679 2.35 5.11 -3.63
C GLY A 679 2.55 5.33 -5.12
N TRP A 680 2.94 4.29 -5.86
CA TRP A 680 3.22 4.36 -7.29
C TRP A 680 1.94 4.65 -8.07
N MET A 681 2.00 5.73 -8.85
CA MET A 681 0.83 6.30 -9.50
C MET A 681 0.31 5.42 -10.64
N GLY A 682 1.22 4.81 -11.41
CA GLY A 682 0.87 3.91 -12.52
C GLY A 682 0.11 2.68 -12.04
N ASP A 683 0.62 2.04 -10.99
CA ASP A 683 -0.01 0.91 -10.33
C ASP A 683 -1.42 1.26 -9.84
N ALA A 684 -1.56 2.37 -9.10
CA ALA A 684 -2.84 2.81 -8.57
C ALA A 684 -3.89 3.01 -9.68
N GLN A 685 -3.54 3.69 -10.79
CA GLN A 685 -4.52 3.93 -11.85
C GLN A 685 -4.85 2.69 -12.68
N ILE A 686 -3.90 1.76 -12.84
CA ILE A 686 -4.17 0.48 -13.50
C ILE A 686 -5.23 -0.29 -12.71
N TYR A 687 -5.10 -0.30 -11.39
CA TYR A 687 -5.85 -1.18 -10.51
C TYR A 687 -7.11 -0.56 -9.89
N VAL A 688 -7.26 0.78 -9.83
CA VAL A 688 -8.33 1.48 -9.09
C VAL A 688 -9.74 0.94 -9.36
N ARG A 689 -10.07 0.59 -10.60
CA ARG A 689 -11.39 0.05 -10.94
C ARG A 689 -11.60 -1.35 -10.39
N THR A 690 -10.58 -2.21 -10.41
CA THR A 690 -10.62 -3.50 -9.70
C THR A 690 -10.78 -3.28 -8.20
N ALA A 691 -10.03 -2.34 -7.61
CA ALA A 691 -10.10 -2.06 -6.18
C ALA A 691 -11.53 -1.72 -5.72
N THR A 692 -12.28 -0.98 -6.54
CA THR A 692 -13.67 -0.62 -6.27
C THR A 692 -14.65 -1.79 -6.25
N PHE A 693 -14.35 -2.90 -6.93
CA PHE A 693 -15.19 -4.09 -6.86
C PHE A 693 -14.92 -4.90 -5.60
N ASN A 694 -13.67 -4.94 -5.14
CA ASN A 694 -13.28 -5.76 -3.99
C ASN A 694 -13.69 -5.12 -2.65
N THR A 695 -13.39 -3.83 -2.48
CA THR A 695 -13.65 -3.10 -1.24
C THR A 695 -14.22 -1.70 -1.51
N ASP A 696 -14.93 -1.12 -0.55
CA ASP A 696 -15.30 0.31 -0.59
C ASP A 696 -14.04 1.15 -0.32
N VAL A 697 -13.56 1.80 -1.39
CA VAL A 697 -12.31 2.56 -1.42
C VAL A 697 -12.54 4.08 -1.51
N ALA A 698 -13.77 4.56 -1.34
CA ALA A 698 -14.10 5.97 -1.54
C ALA A 698 -13.28 6.90 -0.62
N SER A 699 -13.26 6.62 0.69
CA SER A 699 -12.50 7.41 1.67
C SER A 699 -10.99 7.24 1.54
N PHE A 700 -10.53 6.03 1.18
CA PHE A 700 -9.12 5.73 0.95
C PHE A 700 -8.54 6.56 -0.21
N PHE A 701 -9.21 6.59 -1.37
CA PHE A 701 -8.78 7.41 -2.50
C PHE A 701 -9.09 8.91 -2.29
N THR A 702 -10.08 9.27 -1.49
CA THR A 702 -10.29 10.68 -1.08
C THR A 702 -9.07 11.21 -0.33
N LYS A 703 -8.50 10.41 0.58
CA LYS A 703 -7.25 10.75 1.28
C LYS A 703 -6.08 10.80 0.30
N TRP A 704 -5.83 9.72 -0.44
CA TRP A 704 -4.64 9.62 -1.28
C TRP A 704 -4.62 10.64 -2.43
N ALA A 705 -5.77 11.02 -3.01
CA ALA A 705 -5.83 12.06 -4.03
C ALA A 705 -5.34 13.43 -3.51
N VAL A 706 -5.41 13.67 -2.19
CA VAL A 706 -4.79 14.86 -1.57
C VAL A 706 -3.26 14.75 -1.57
N ASP A 707 -2.70 13.57 -1.29
CA ASP A 707 -1.26 13.32 -1.36
C ASP A 707 -0.75 13.50 -2.82
N VAL A 708 -1.59 13.18 -3.82
CA VAL A 708 -1.30 13.43 -5.24
C VAL A 708 -1.23 14.92 -5.57
N ASP A 709 -2.17 15.71 -5.07
CA ASP A 709 -2.17 17.17 -5.25
C ASP A 709 -0.96 17.82 -4.58
N ASP A 710 -0.67 17.44 -3.32
CA ASP A 710 0.44 18.01 -2.56
C ASP A 710 1.80 17.68 -3.21
N ALA A 711 1.90 16.53 -3.88
CA ALA A 711 3.10 16.11 -4.60
C ALA A 711 3.26 16.73 -6.01
N GLN A 712 2.21 17.33 -6.60
CA GLN A 712 2.26 17.84 -7.97
C GLN A 712 3.31 18.95 -8.10
N LEU A 713 4.16 18.84 -9.12
CA LEU A 713 5.26 19.76 -9.33
C LEU A 713 4.77 21.15 -9.77
N PRO A 714 5.53 22.23 -9.50
CA PRO A 714 5.14 23.60 -9.90
C PRO A 714 4.89 23.79 -11.41
N ASN A 715 5.50 22.96 -12.26
CA ASN A 715 5.29 22.97 -13.71
C ASN A 715 4.03 22.22 -14.16
N GLY A 716 3.21 21.70 -13.24
CA GLY A 716 1.99 20.95 -13.52
C GLY A 716 2.17 19.45 -13.71
N ALA A 717 3.40 18.93 -13.68
CA ALA A 717 3.64 17.50 -13.77
C ALA A 717 3.20 16.79 -12.48
N PHE A 718 2.38 15.75 -12.61
CA PHE A 718 2.22 14.78 -11.53
C PHE A 718 3.48 13.92 -11.39
N THR A 719 3.77 13.50 -10.17
CA THR A 719 4.95 12.70 -9.81
C THR A 719 4.76 11.22 -10.15
N ASP A 720 5.85 10.44 -10.09
CA ASP A 720 5.76 8.99 -10.30
C ASP A 720 5.19 8.25 -9.06
N VAL A 721 5.44 8.82 -7.87
CA VAL A 721 4.93 8.33 -6.57
C VAL A 721 4.33 9.47 -5.75
N SER A 722 3.34 9.15 -4.92
CA SER A 722 2.71 10.10 -3.99
C SER A 722 2.43 9.41 -2.64
N PRO A 723 3.01 9.89 -1.51
CA PRO A 723 3.90 11.05 -1.35
C PRO A 723 5.28 10.96 -2.03
N ARG A 724 5.86 12.10 -2.43
CA ARG A 724 7.09 12.18 -3.25
C ARG A 724 8.36 12.47 -2.43
N LYS A 725 8.91 11.44 -1.78
CA LYS A 725 10.19 11.55 -1.02
C LYS A 725 11.36 10.75 -1.57
N VAL A 726 11.12 9.52 -2.02
CA VAL A 726 12.19 8.62 -2.50
C VAL A 726 12.36 8.74 -4.02
N ALA A 727 11.33 8.38 -4.77
CA ALA A 727 11.31 8.56 -6.22
C ALA A 727 10.94 10.01 -6.55
N THR A 728 11.87 10.74 -7.17
CA THR A 728 11.68 12.17 -7.50
C THR A 728 11.26 12.41 -8.95
N GLY A 729 11.04 11.34 -9.73
CA GLY A 729 10.50 11.44 -11.09
C GLY A 729 9.09 12.02 -11.14
N GLY A 730 8.70 12.49 -12.32
CA GLY A 730 7.38 13.04 -12.59
C GLY A 730 7.24 13.42 -14.06
N GLY A 731 6.00 13.60 -14.51
CA GLY A 731 5.71 13.86 -15.91
C GLY A 731 5.60 12.59 -16.76
N THR A 732 5.64 11.42 -16.13
CA THR A 732 5.67 10.12 -16.82
C THR A 732 4.29 9.69 -17.27
N ALA A 733 4.14 9.38 -18.56
CA ALA A 733 2.87 8.88 -19.08
C ALA A 733 2.49 7.53 -18.46
N ALA A 734 1.19 7.28 -18.30
CA ALA A 734 0.55 6.20 -17.55
C ALA A 734 0.72 6.25 -16.02
N TRP A 735 1.73 6.93 -15.50
CA TRP A 735 1.91 7.17 -14.07
C TRP A 735 1.24 8.47 -13.64
N GLY A 736 1.71 9.61 -14.14
CA GLY A 736 1.14 10.92 -13.79
C GLY A 736 -0.35 11.05 -14.12
N ASP A 737 -0.83 10.31 -15.12
CA ASP A 737 -2.24 10.25 -15.52
C ASP A 737 -3.18 9.72 -14.41
N ALA A 738 -2.64 9.09 -13.35
CA ALA A 738 -3.40 8.68 -12.18
C ALA A 738 -4.11 9.85 -11.49
N GLY A 739 -3.53 11.05 -11.53
CA GLY A 739 -4.16 12.28 -11.01
C GLY A 739 -5.45 12.68 -11.74
N VAL A 740 -5.71 12.11 -12.93
CA VAL A 740 -6.97 12.27 -13.68
C VAL A 740 -7.83 11.00 -13.58
N ILE A 741 -7.23 9.83 -13.85
CA ILE A 741 -7.94 8.55 -13.98
C ILE A 741 -8.52 8.08 -12.64
N CYS A 742 -7.80 8.24 -11.52
CA CYS A 742 -8.30 7.79 -10.22
C CYS A 742 -9.52 8.61 -9.77
N PRO A 743 -9.48 9.96 -9.72
CA PRO A 743 -10.67 10.75 -9.39
C PRO A 743 -11.86 10.48 -10.31
N TRP A 744 -11.64 10.34 -11.62
CA TRP A 744 -12.69 9.99 -12.57
C TRP A 744 -13.34 8.63 -12.26
N THR A 745 -12.52 7.63 -11.93
CA THR A 745 -13.01 6.29 -11.59
C THR A 745 -13.84 6.32 -10.30
N ILE A 746 -13.36 7.04 -9.27
CA ILE A 746 -14.12 7.21 -8.02
C ILE A 746 -15.45 7.92 -8.27
N TYR A 747 -15.47 8.99 -9.09
CA TYR A 747 -16.73 9.61 -9.50
C TYR A 747 -17.67 8.62 -10.20
N LYS A 748 -17.17 7.84 -11.17
CA LYS A 748 -18.00 6.87 -11.90
C LYS A 748 -18.63 5.84 -10.97
N VAL A 749 -17.89 5.36 -9.97
CA VAL A 749 -18.35 4.30 -9.05
C VAL A 749 -19.24 4.84 -7.93
N TYR A 750 -18.91 5.99 -7.35
CA TYR A 750 -19.55 6.51 -6.14
C TYR A 750 -20.45 7.73 -6.39
N GLY A 751 -20.41 8.33 -7.58
CA GLY A 751 -21.15 9.55 -7.92
C GLY A 751 -20.60 10.81 -7.26
N ASP A 752 -19.36 10.77 -6.77
CA ASP A 752 -18.73 11.87 -6.04
C ASP A 752 -18.29 13.00 -6.98
N THR A 753 -19.01 14.11 -7.01
CA THR A 753 -18.59 15.29 -7.78
C THR A 753 -17.60 16.18 -7.04
N ARG A 754 -17.49 16.05 -5.71
CA ARG A 754 -16.60 16.88 -4.88
C ARG A 754 -15.14 16.48 -5.08
N ILE A 755 -14.83 15.19 -5.26
CA ILE A 755 -13.48 14.74 -5.62
C ILE A 755 -13.06 15.37 -6.95
N LEU A 756 -13.94 15.39 -7.95
CA LEU A 756 -13.65 16.06 -9.23
C LEU A 756 -13.43 17.56 -9.05
N ALA A 757 -14.32 18.25 -8.34
CA ALA A 757 -14.25 19.68 -8.12
C ALA A 757 -12.95 20.10 -7.40
N ARG A 758 -12.54 19.33 -6.38
CA ARG A 758 -11.31 19.58 -5.61
C ARG A 758 -10.06 19.48 -6.48
N HIS A 759 -9.98 18.44 -7.31
CA HIS A 759 -8.76 18.09 -8.04
C HIS A 759 -8.71 18.68 -9.46
N TYR A 760 -9.79 19.31 -9.95
CA TYR A 760 -9.89 19.82 -11.32
C TYR A 760 -8.71 20.73 -11.72
N ALA A 761 -8.33 21.68 -10.86
CA ALA A 761 -7.24 22.60 -11.16
C ALA A 761 -5.88 21.88 -11.32
N ALA A 762 -5.65 20.77 -10.60
CA ALA A 762 -4.44 19.96 -10.77
C ALA A 762 -4.49 19.18 -12.10
N MET A 763 -5.65 18.68 -12.49
CA MET A 763 -5.85 18.00 -13.78
C MET A 763 -5.60 18.95 -14.96
N GLU A 764 -6.07 20.20 -14.90
CA GLU A 764 -5.80 21.19 -15.95
C GLU A 764 -4.30 21.45 -16.11
N ARG A 765 -3.58 21.64 -14.99
CA ARG A 765 -2.12 21.80 -15.00
C ARG A 765 -1.40 20.60 -15.61
N TRP A 766 -1.92 19.39 -15.40
CA TRP A 766 -1.38 18.17 -16.02
C TRP A 766 -1.52 18.18 -17.55
N ILE A 767 -2.69 18.57 -18.06
CA ILE A 767 -2.92 18.66 -19.51
C ILE A 767 -2.02 19.73 -20.15
N GLU A 768 -1.87 20.89 -19.50
CA GLU A 768 -0.99 21.95 -20.00
C GLU A 768 0.50 21.54 -19.92
N TYR A 769 0.92 20.83 -18.87
CA TYR A 769 2.26 20.22 -18.80
C TYR A 769 2.48 19.26 -19.98
N CYS A 770 1.55 18.31 -20.19
CA CYS A 770 1.65 17.33 -21.27
C CYS A 770 1.75 18.02 -22.63
N LYS A 771 0.86 18.97 -22.90
CA LYS A 771 0.87 19.79 -24.12
C LYS A 771 2.21 20.52 -24.31
N GLY A 772 2.75 21.13 -23.25
CA GLY A 772 4.02 21.87 -23.28
C GLY A 772 5.21 21.01 -23.71
N THR A 773 5.25 19.73 -23.36
CA THR A 773 6.34 18.83 -23.77
C THR A 773 6.33 18.44 -25.26
N THR A 774 5.21 18.63 -25.96
CA THR A 774 5.06 18.19 -27.36
C THR A 774 5.70 19.14 -28.38
N LYS A 775 6.18 20.31 -27.93
CA LYS A 775 6.74 21.38 -28.78
C LYS A 775 5.83 21.75 -29.97
N GLY A 776 4.52 21.69 -29.78
CA GLY A 776 3.50 22.06 -30.78
C GLY A 776 3.06 20.93 -31.72
N THR A 777 3.68 19.75 -31.65
CA THR A 777 3.30 18.60 -32.51
C THR A 777 2.10 17.82 -31.98
N LEU A 778 1.74 18.02 -30.71
CA LEU A 778 0.81 17.18 -29.93
C LEU A 778 1.26 15.72 -29.74
N LEU A 779 2.47 15.36 -30.18
CA LEU A 779 3.10 14.07 -29.93
C LEU A 779 4.01 14.17 -28.71
N ARG A 780 3.82 13.27 -27.75
CA ARG A 780 4.64 13.22 -26.53
C ARG A 780 6.00 12.55 -26.81
N PRO A 781 7.07 12.93 -26.07
CA PRO A 781 8.39 12.33 -26.25
C PRO A 781 8.42 10.85 -25.85
N ALA A 782 9.37 10.10 -26.40
CA ALA A 782 9.60 8.69 -26.09
C ALA A 782 10.30 8.48 -24.73
N GLU A 783 9.67 8.93 -23.65
CA GLU A 783 10.21 8.92 -22.29
C GLU A 783 9.31 8.13 -21.32
N GLY A 784 9.81 7.86 -20.12
CA GLY A 784 9.06 7.15 -19.06
C GLY A 784 9.28 5.63 -19.02
N TYR A 785 8.46 4.93 -18.23
CA TYR A 785 8.58 3.48 -18.00
C TYR A 785 8.05 2.64 -19.17
N GLY A 786 7.07 3.16 -19.94
CA GLY A 786 6.45 2.43 -21.05
C GLY A 786 5.47 1.35 -20.58
N ASP A 787 5.26 0.33 -21.41
CA ASP A 787 4.44 -0.83 -21.05
C ASP A 787 5.24 -1.78 -20.14
N TRP A 788 5.42 -1.35 -18.90
CA TRP A 788 6.34 -1.95 -17.94
C TRP A 788 6.09 -3.45 -17.75
N LEU A 789 7.17 -4.24 -17.80
CA LEU A 789 7.16 -5.70 -17.63
C LEU A 789 6.38 -6.48 -18.70
N SER A 790 6.32 -5.94 -19.92
CA SER A 790 5.86 -6.67 -21.11
C SER A 790 6.75 -7.87 -21.45
N ILE A 791 6.19 -8.85 -22.15
CA ILE A 791 6.90 -10.08 -22.53
C ILE A 791 7.29 -10.06 -24.00
N ARG A 792 8.58 -9.78 -24.24
CA ARG A 792 9.17 -9.72 -25.59
C ARG A 792 8.35 -8.81 -26.51
N ALA A 793 8.00 -7.63 -26.02
CA ALA A 793 7.19 -6.64 -26.73
C ALA A 793 7.63 -5.22 -26.32
N ASP A 794 8.39 -4.56 -27.19
CA ASP A 794 8.86 -3.17 -26.98
C ASP A 794 7.84 -2.18 -27.54
N THR A 795 6.84 -1.85 -26.73
CA THR A 795 5.86 -0.81 -27.06
C THR A 795 6.55 0.56 -27.13
N PRO A 796 6.53 1.27 -28.27
CA PRO A 796 7.18 2.58 -28.39
C PRO A 796 6.60 3.59 -27.40
N LYS A 797 7.48 4.20 -26.60
CA LYS A 797 7.09 5.08 -25.49
C LYS A 797 6.37 6.35 -25.96
N ASP A 798 6.70 6.87 -27.14
CA ASP A 798 6.03 8.04 -27.73
C ASP A 798 4.58 7.74 -28.14
N VAL A 799 4.33 6.56 -28.71
CA VAL A 799 2.98 6.08 -29.03
C VAL A 799 2.15 5.96 -27.75
N LEU A 800 2.69 5.27 -26.74
CA LEU A 800 2.03 5.11 -25.44
C LEU A 800 1.78 6.47 -24.76
N ALA A 801 2.78 7.33 -24.71
CA ALA A 801 2.67 8.62 -24.04
C ALA A 801 1.66 9.55 -24.72
N THR A 802 1.58 9.52 -26.05
CA THR A 802 0.59 10.31 -26.80
C THR A 802 -0.81 9.74 -26.61
N ALA A 803 -0.96 8.42 -26.56
CA ALA A 803 -2.24 7.77 -26.27
C ALA A 803 -2.79 8.15 -24.88
N TYR A 804 -1.94 8.14 -23.84
CA TYR A 804 -2.33 8.59 -22.50
C TYR A 804 -2.64 10.09 -22.44
N PHE A 805 -1.88 10.92 -23.15
CA PHE A 805 -2.19 12.36 -23.23
C PHE A 805 -3.58 12.60 -23.84
N ALA A 806 -3.93 11.89 -24.91
CA ALA A 806 -5.28 11.92 -25.48
C ALA A 806 -6.34 11.46 -24.47
N HIS A 807 -6.12 10.32 -23.80
CA HIS A 807 -7.05 9.76 -22.84
C HIS A 807 -7.33 10.70 -21.66
N SER A 808 -6.28 11.20 -21.02
CA SER A 808 -6.40 12.16 -19.92
C SER A 808 -7.09 13.45 -20.37
N THR A 809 -6.79 13.94 -21.58
CA THR A 809 -7.47 15.13 -22.13
C THR A 809 -8.98 14.88 -22.31
N LYS A 810 -9.37 13.71 -22.85
CA LYS A 810 -10.78 13.31 -22.98
C LYS A 810 -11.47 13.23 -21.62
N LEU A 811 -10.81 12.65 -20.62
CA LEU A 811 -11.36 12.57 -19.27
C LEU A 811 -11.53 13.96 -18.64
N VAL A 812 -10.58 14.88 -18.82
CA VAL A 812 -10.72 16.25 -18.32
C VAL A 812 -11.89 16.99 -19.00
N ALA A 813 -12.14 16.74 -20.29
CA ALA A 813 -13.33 17.27 -20.97
C ALA A 813 -14.64 16.75 -20.33
N GLU A 814 -14.70 15.45 -20.01
CA GLU A 814 -15.86 14.86 -19.31
C GLU A 814 -16.00 15.38 -17.88
N VAL A 815 -14.90 15.55 -17.15
CA VAL A 815 -14.90 16.16 -15.81
C VAL A 815 -15.43 17.59 -15.87
N ALA A 816 -14.95 18.40 -16.82
CA ALA A 816 -15.43 19.77 -17.03
C ALA A 816 -16.94 19.81 -17.28
N LYS A 817 -17.45 18.88 -18.10
CA LYS A 817 -18.89 18.73 -18.37
C LYS A 817 -19.68 18.40 -17.11
N VAL A 818 -19.21 17.45 -16.30
CA VAL A 818 -19.83 17.08 -15.02
C VAL A 818 -19.88 18.26 -14.04
N LEU A 819 -18.83 19.09 -14.04
CA LEU A 819 -18.73 20.28 -13.19
C LEU A 819 -19.44 21.52 -13.76
N GLY A 820 -20.12 21.40 -14.91
CA GLY A 820 -20.84 22.51 -15.55
C GLY A 820 -19.94 23.54 -16.26
N LYS A 821 -18.66 23.24 -16.45
CA LYS A 821 -17.67 24.09 -17.13
C LYS A 821 -17.68 23.85 -18.65
N GLN A 822 -18.72 24.34 -19.33
CA GLN A 822 -18.98 24.03 -20.74
C GLN A 822 -17.86 24.49 -21.69
N ASP A 823 -17.29 25.68 -21.46
CA ASP A 823 -16.19 26.20 -22.30
C ASP A 823 -14.93 25.34 -22.18
N ASP A 824 -14.58 24.93 -20.96
CA ASP A 824 -13.46 24.02 -20.73
C ASP A 824 -13.72 22.64 -21.35
N ALA A 825 -14.96 22.13 -21.24
CA ALA A 825 -15.35 20.86 -21.85
C ALA A 825 -15.16 20.90 -23.37
N ALA A 826 -15.60 21.99 -24.03
CA ALA A 826 -15.39 22.19 -25.46
C ALA A 826 -13.91 22.35 -25.82
N LYS A 827 -13.14 23.12 -25.03
CA LYS A 827 -11.69 23.30 -25.19
C LYS A 827 -10.96 21.96 -25.17
N TYR A 828 -11.18 21.15 -24.14
CA TYR A 828 -10.48 19.88 -23.97
C TYR A 828 -10.98 18.80 -24.93
N GLN A 829 -12.27 18.80 -25.28
CA GLN A 829 -12.79 17.91 -26.34
C GLN A 829 -12.12 18.20 -27.68
N LYS A 830 -11.99 19.49 -28.06
CA LYS A 830 -11.28 19.89 -29.28
C LYS A 830 -9.81 19.48 -29.23
N LEU A 831 -9.14 19.66 -28.10
CA LEU A 831 -7.75 19.23 -27.93
C LEU A 831 -7.60 17.71 -28.07
N PHE A 832 -8.51 16.92 -27.49
CA PHE A 832 -8.52 15.46 -27.68
C PHE A 832 -8.63 15.08 -29.17
N GLU A 833 -9.53 15.72 -29.92
CA GLU A 833 -9.69 15.48 -31.35
C GLU A 833 -8.41 15.82 -32.15
N ASP A 834 -7.73 16.90 -31.78
CA ASP A 834 -6.47 17.31 -32.40
C ASP A 834 -5.32 16.34 -32.08
N ILE A 835 -5.22 15.87 -30.84
CA ILE A 835 -4.23 14.84 -30.45
C ILE A 835 -4.53 13.54 -31.18
N ARG A 836 -5.81 13.14 -31.30
CA ARG A 836 -6.22 11.94 -32.04
C ARG A 836 -5.79 12.02 -33.51
N ALA A 837 -6.02 13.16 -34.16
CA ALA A 837 -5.59 13.37 -35.54
C ALA A 837 -4.06 13.32 -35.69
N ALA A 838 -3.31 13.90 -34.74
CA ALA A 838 -1.85 13.83 -34.73
C ALA A 838 -1.34 12.39 -34.50
N PHE A 839 -1.97 11.64 -33.59
CA PHE A 839 -1.66 10.23 -33.31
C PHE A 839 -1.86 9.37 -34.56
N ASP A 840 -3.01 9.48 -35.21
CA ASP A 840 -3.34 8.75 -36.44
C ASP A 840 -2.29 9.01 -37.52
N ALA A 841 -2.02 10.29 -37.83
CA ALA A 841 -1.07 10.68 -38.86
C ALA A 841 0.38 10.24 -38.57
N ALA A 842 0.79 10.18 -37.30
CA ALA A 842 2.16 9.86 -36.91
C ALA A 842 2.43 8.36 -36.77
N TYR A 843 1.43 7.58 -36.35
CA TYR A 843 1.66 6.22 -35.86
C TYR A 843 0.84 5.15 -36.55
N VAL A 844 -0.20 5.49 -37.32
CA VAL A 844 -1.13 4.53 -37.89
C VAL A 844 -0.99 4.51 -39.42
N SER A 845 -0.76 3.33 -40.00
CA SER A 845 -0.77 3.15 -41.45
C SER A 845 -2.17 2.87 -41.98
N ALA A 846 -2.34 3.02 -43.30
CA ALA A 846 -3.62 2.78 -43.98
C ALA A 846 -4.18 1.36 -43.79
N ASP A 847 -3.33 0.35 -43.57
CA ASP A 847 -3.71 -1.04 -43.28
C ASP A 847 -3.89 -1.32 -41.78
N GLY A 848 -4.05 -0.27 -40.96
CA GLY A 848 -4.34 -0.33 -39.54
C GLY A 848 -3.16 -0.78 -38.66
N LYS A 849 -1.94 -0.88 -39.21
CA LYS A 849 -0.74 -1.19 -38.43
C LYS A 849 -0.33 0.03 -37.62
N ILE A 850 -0.08 -0.17 -36.34
CA ILE A 850 0.40 0.90 -35.45
C ILE A 850 1.89 0.74 -35.21
N LYS A 851 2.63 1.84 -35.21
CA LYS A 851 4.07 1.88 -34.91
C LYS A 851 4.38 1.02 -33.66
N GLY A 852 5.29 0.06 -33.82
CA GLY A 852 5.69 -0.91 -32.78
C GLY A 852 5.04 -2.29 -32.91
N ASP A 853 3.82 -2.37 -33.45
CA ASP A 853 3.12 -3.65 -33.73
C ASP A 853 3.06 -4.60 -32.52
N THR A 854 2.83 -4.04 -31.32
CA THR A 854 2.65 -4.78 -30.07
C THR A 854 1.17 -4.91 -29.71
N GLN A 855 0.81 -5.88 -28.87
CA GLN A 855 -0.56 -6.00 -28.35
C GLN A 855 -1.02 -4.68 -27.69
N THR A 856 -0.14 -4.05 -26.91
CA THR A 856 -0.44 -2.82 -26.16
C THR A 856 -0.76 -1.63 -27.05
N VAL A 857 -0.06 -1.41 -28.18
CA VAL A 857 -0.41 -0.26 -29.04
C VAL A 857 -1.80 -0.39 -29.63
N TYR A 858 -2.22 -1.61 -30.00
CA TYR A 858 -3.58 -1.86 -30.48
C TYR A 858 -4.60 -1.73 -29.35
N VAL A 859 -4.31 -2.28 -28.17
CA VAL A 859 -5.18 -2.15 -26.99
C VAL A 859 -5.43 -0.68 -26.65
N LEU A 860 -4.38 0.13 -26.53
CA LEU A 860 -4.52 1.55 -26.19
C LEU A 860 -5.29 2.33 -27.26
N ALA A 861 -4.96 2.12 -28.54
CA ALA A 861 -5.62 2.84 -29.63
C ALA A 861 -7.13 2.50 -29.72
N LEU A 862 -7.50 1.24 -29.49
CA LEU A 862 -8.89 0.79 -29.50
C LEU A 862 -9.66 1.22 -28.23
N ALA A 863 -9.04 1.11 -27.06
CA ALA A 863 -9.63 1.47 -25.77
C ALA A 863 -9.83 2.98 -25.61
N PHE A 864 -8.88 3.78 -26.09
CA PHE A 864 -8.92 5.24 -25.97
C PHE A 864 -9.57 5.95 -27.16
N ASP A 865 -10.10 5.18 -28.11
CA ASP A 865 -10.81 5.66 -29.30
C ASP A 865 -9.96 6.61 -30.18
N LEU A 866 -8.74 6.16 -30.48
CA LEU A 866 -7.75 6.95 -31.22
C LEU A 866 -7.77 6.71 -32.73
N LEU A 867 -8.51 5.71 -33.19
CA LEU A 867 -8.53 5.30 -34.59
C LEU A 867 -9.79 5.78 -35.31
N PRO A 868 -9.69 6.25 -36.56
CA PRO A 868 -10.83 6.34 -37.46
C PRO A 868 -11.58 5.02 -37.59
N GLN A 869 -12.90 5.08 -37.80
CA GLN A 869 -13.76 3.89 -37.88
C GLN A 869 -13.25 2.87 -38.92
N ALA A 870 -12.78 3.33 -40.08
CA ALA A 870 -12.30 2.46 -41.15
C ALA A 870 -11.10 1.59 -40.74
N GLN A 871 -10.17 2.15 -39.94
CA GLN A 871 -8.94 1.47 -39.50
C GLN A 871 -9.15 0.63 -38.23
N ARG A 872 -10.22 0.89 -37.48
CA ARG A 872 -10.53 0.21 -36.21
C ARG A 872 -10.65 -1.30 -36.39
N GLU A 873 -11.29 -1.75 -37.46
CA GLU A 873 -11.46 -3.18 -37.76
C GLU A 873 -10.13 -3.86 -38.11
N GLN A 874 -9.26 -3.21 -38.89
CA GLN A 874 -7.96 -3.80 -39.23
C GLN A 874 -7.02 -3.83 -38.01
N ALA A 875 -7.02 -2.79 -37.17
CA ALA A 875 -6.27 -2.79 -35.92
C ALA A 875 -6.76 -3.88 -34.95
N ALA A 876 -8.08 -4.10 -34.88
CA ALA A 876 -8.68 -5.18 -34.09
C ALA A 876 -8.23 -6.56 -34.58
N GLN A 877 -8.23 -6.79 -35.90
CA GLN A 877 -7.72 -8.04 -36.47
C GLN A 877 -6.23 -8.24 -36.19
N ARG A 878 -5.42 -7.17 -36.28
CA ARG A 878 -3.98 -7.25 -35.97
C ARG A 878 -3.70 -7.58 -34.51
N LEU A 879 -4.50 -7.08 -33.57
CA LEU A 879 -4.38 -7.47 -32.17
C LEU A 879 -4.57 -8.99 -32.00
N VAL A 880 -5.62 -9.53 -32.62
CA VAL A 880 -5.89 -10.98 -32.60
C VAL A 880 -4.76 -11.75 -33.26
N ASP A 881 -4.31 -11.33 -34.44
CA ASP A 881 -3.23 -12.00 -35.17
C ASP A 881 -1.93 -12.00 -34.36
N ASN A 882 -1.64 -10.90 -33.66
CA ASN A 882 -0.49 -10.81 -32.77
C ASN A 882 -0.59 -11.82 -31.60
N ILE A 883 -1.75 -11.90 -30.94
CA ILE A 883 -2.01 -12.88 -29.88
C ILE A 883 -1.88 -14.32 -30.42
N SER A 884 -2.50 -14.60 -31.57
CA SER A 884 -2.45 -15.91 -32.24
C SER A 884 -1.01 -16.31 -32.61
N SER A 885 -0.23 -15.38 -33.18
CA SER A 885 1.18 -15.60 -33.54
C SER A 885 2.08 -15.92 -32.33
N ARG A 886 1.64 -15.51 -31.13
CA ARG A 886 2.27 -15.81 -29.84
C ARG A 886 1.65 -17.03 -29.16
N GLN A 887 1.10 -17.94 -29.97
CA GLN A 887 0.47 -19.18 -29.50
C GLN A 887 -0.64 -18.89 -28.47
N TRP A 888 -1.41 -17.83 -28.71
CA TRP A 888 -2.50 -17.39 -27.84
C TRP A 888 -2.06 -16.99 -26.42
N HIS A 889 -0.92 -16.29 -26.32
CA HIS A 889 -0.45 -15.70 -25.08
C HIS A 889 -0.50 -14.17 -25.15
N LEU A 890 -0.73 -13.57 -23.98
CA LEU A 890 -0.54 -12.14 -23.80
C LEU A 890 0.95 -11.80 -23.86
N SER A 891 1.26 -10.58 -24.29
CA SER A 891 2.60 -10.01 -24.24
C SER A 891 2.62 -8.66 -23.52
N THR A 892 1.47 -8.24 -22.99
CA THR A 892 1.25 -6.93 -22.38
C THR A 892 1.97 -6.81 -21.04
N GLY A 893 2.52 -5.62 -20.80
CA GLY A 893 2.95 -5.18 -19.48
C GLY A 893 1.79 -4.61 -18.68
N PHE A 894 2.11 -3.81 -17.67
CA PHE A 894 1.18 -3.16 -16.75
C PHE A 894 0.08 -2.39 -17.48
N VAL A 895 0.49 -1.54 -18.43
CA VAL A 895 -0.37 -0.64 -19.17
C VAL A 895 -1.31 -1.40 -20.09
N GLY A 896 -0.79 -2.31 -20.91
CA GLY A 896 -1.61 -3.07 -21.84
C GLY A 896 -2.57 -4.04 -21.15
N THR A 897 -2.16 -4.64 -20.04
CA THR A 897 -2.96 -5.68 -19.36
C THR A 897 -4.25 -5.12 -18.77
N LYS A 898 -4.24 -3.85 -18.32
CA LYS A 898 -5.42 -3.15 -17.78
C LYS A 898 -6.63 -3.28 -18.69
N ASP A 899 -6.46 -2.96 -19.97
CA ASP A 899 -7.57 -2.80 -20.92
C ASP A 899 -7.67 -3.96 -21.94
N LEU A 900 -6.70 -4.87 -22.00
CA LEU A 900 -6.64 -5.96 -22.99
C LEU A 900 -7.96 -6.75 -23.08
N MET A 901 -8.46 -7.21 -21.93
CA MET A 901 -9.62 -8.09 -21.86
C MET A 901 -10.92 -7.37 -22.24
N ALA A 902 -11.07 -6.11 -21.80
CA ALA A 902 -12.21 -5.28 -22.15
C ALA A 902 -12.19 -4.90 -23.64
N THR A 903 -11.01 -4.61 -24.20
CA THR A 903 -10.82 -4.35 -25.63
C THR A 903 -11.18 -5.57 -26.47
N LEU A 904 -10.73 -6.77 -26.09
CA LEU A 904 -11.09 -8.01 -26.79
C LEU A 904 -12.61 -8.23 -26.82
N ASN A 905 -13.31 -7.98 -25.71
CA ASN A 905 -14.78 -8.00 -25.70
C ASN A 905 -15.38 -6.94 -26.64
N ALA A 906 -14.87 -5.71 -26.60
CA ALA A 906 -15.39 -4.60 -27.40
C ALA A 906 -15.23 -4.81 -28.92
N ILE A 907 -14.24 -5.61 -29.35
CA ILE A 907 -14.05 -6.00 -30.76
C ILE A 907 -14.71 -7.34 -31.12
N GLY A 908 -15.57 -7.88 -30.24
CA GLY A 908 -16.30 -9.13 -30.48
C GLY A 908 -15.47 -10.41 -30.37
N ARG A 909 -14.30 -10.35 -29.70
CA ARG A 909 -13.37 -11.48 -29.51
C ARG A 909 -13.28 -11.94 -28.05
N THR A 910 -14.45 -12.07 -27.41
CA THR A 910 -14.57 -12.62 -26.06
C THR A 910 -14.07 -14.07 -25.96
N ASP A 911 -14.11 -14.83 -27.07
CA ASP A 911 -13.49 -16.15 -27.19
C ASP A 911 -11.98 -16.11 -26.90
N VAL A 912 -11.27 -15.11 -27.46
CA VAL A 912 -9.83 -14.90 -27.23
C VAL A 912 -9.58 -14.45 -25.79
N ALA A 913 -10.43 -13.58 -25.24
CA ALA A 913 -10.33 -13.16 -23.85
C ALA A 913 -10.42 -14.37 -22.90
N TYR A 914 -11.40 -15.26 -23.09
CA TYR A 914 -11.50 -16.48 -22.30
C TYR A 914 -10.32 -17.43 -22.52
N HIS A 915 -9.78 -17.51 -23.73
CA HIS A 915 -8.58 -18.31 -23.99
C HIS A 915 -7.39 -17.80 -23.17
N LEU A 916 -7.13 -16.49 -23.17
CA LEU A 916 -6.07 -15.88 -22.36
C LEU A 916 -6.32 -16.06 -20.87
N PHE A 917 -7.57 -15.89 -20.43
CA PHE A 917 -7.97 -16.02 -19.02
C PHE A 917 -7.71 -17.43 -18.48
N HIS A 918 -8.06 -18.47 -19.22
CA HIS A 918 -7.90 -19.86 -18.81
C HIS A 918 -6.52 -20.46 -19.10
N ASN A 919 -5.61 -19.69 -19.70
CA ASN A 919 -4.28 -20.18 -20.04
C ASN A 919 -3.47 -20.46 -18.75
N GLU A 920 -2.76 -21.59 -18.73
CA GLU A 920 -1.93 -22.06 -17.62
C GLU A 920 -0.44 -22.19 -18.00
N THR A 921 -0.07 -21.83 -19.24
CA THR A 921 1.33 -21.79 -19.71
C THR A 921 1.88 -20.37 -19.71
N PHE A 922 3.20 -20.25 -19.57
CA PHE A 922 3.87 -18.96 -19.47
C PHE A 922 3.82 -18.18 -20.79
N PRO A 923 3.50 -16.87 -20.79
CA PRO A 923 3.02 -16.05 -19.66
C PRO A 923 1.49 -16.10 -19.48
N SER A 924 1.00 -16.32 -18.26
CA SER A 924 -0.43 -16.24 -17.90
C SER A 924 -0.63 -16.16 -16.38
N TRP A 925 -1.83 -15.75 -15.95
CA TRP A 925 -2.22 -15.83 -14.53
C TRP A 925 -2.25 -17.28 -14.04
N GLY A 926 -2.80 -18.19 -14.84
CA GLY A 926 -2.87 -19.61 -14.51
C GLY A 926 -1.48 -20.24 -14.33
N PHE A 927 -0.48 -19.78 -15.07
CA PHE A 927 0.91 -20.21 -14.90
C PHE A 927 1.43 -19.90 -13.48
N SER A 928 1.27 -18.67 -12.99
CA SER A 928 1.74 -18.32 -11.64
C SER A 928 1.00 -19.11 -10.57
N ILE A 929 -0.33 -19.27 -10.71
CA ILE A 929 -1.16 -20.06 -9.78
C ILE A 929 -0.70 -21.52 -9.74
N LYS A 930 -0.49 -22.14 -10.90
CA LYS A 930 0.03 -23.51 -11.02
C LYS A 930 1.39 -23.70 -10.33
N HIS A 931 2.16 -22.62 -10.19
CA HIS A 931 3.46 -22.60 -9.52
C HIS A 931 3.41 -21.96 -8.13
N GLY A 932 2.26 -22.06 -7.46
CA GLY A 932 2.08 -21.78 -6.03
C GLY A 932 1.86 -20.31 -5.68
N ALA A 933 1.45 -19.47 -6.63
CA ALA A 933 1.08 -18.09 -6.32
C ALA A 933 -0.19 -18.03 -5.45
N THR A 934 -0.09 -17.38 -4.29
CA THR A 934 -1.22 -17.02 -3.40
C THR A 934 -1.52 -15.51 -3.43
N SER A 935 -0.82 -14.79 -4.30
CA SER A 935 -0.87 -13.35 -4.54
C SER A 935 -0.50 -13.09 -6.01
N ILE A 936 -0.70 -11.87 -6.48
CA ILE A 936 -0.30 -11.46 -7.84
C ILE A 936 1.17 -11.07 -7.82
N TRP A 937 1.95 -11.60 -8.77
CA TRP A 937 3.38 -11.28 -8.88
C TRP A 937 3.60 -10.00 -9.68
N GLU A 938 4.70 -9.30 -9.41
CA GLU A 938 5.12 -8.12 -10.17
C GLU A 938 5.44 -8.47 -11.63
N ARG A 939 6.06 -9.64 -11.85
CA ARG A 939 6.45 -10.13 -13.17
C ARG A 939 5.68 -11.39 -13.55
N TRP A 940 5.33 -11.51 -14.83
CA TRP A 940 4.82 -12.77 -15.38
C TRP A 940 5.80 -13.94 -15.19
N ASP A 941 7.10 -13.66 -15.19
CA ASP A 941 8.19 -14.62 -15.03
C ASP A 941 8.92 -14.47 -13.68
N GLY A 942 8.29 -13.91 -12.65
CA GLY A 942 8.94 -13.70 -11.34
C GLY A 942 9.63 -14.96 -10.79
N TRP A 943 9.09 -16.13 -11.13
CA TRP A 943 9.80 -17.41 -11.09
C TRP A 943 9.38 -18.29 -12.28
N THR A 944 10.33 -19.06 -12.83
CA THR A 944 10.05 -20.09 -13.86
C THR A 944 10.81 -21.38 -13.56
N PRO A 945 10.30 -22.56 -13.97
CA PRO A 945 11.04 -23.82 -13.83
C PRO A 945 12.41 -23.81 -14.52
N GLU A 946 12.53 -23.10 -15.64
CA GLU A 946 13.73 -23.10 -16.47
C GLU A 946 14.84 -22.19 -15.93
N LYS A 947 14.48 -21.06 -15.31
CA LYS A 947 15.43 -20.01 -14.89
C LYS A 947 15.47 -19.76 -13.39
N GLY A 948 14.54 -20.33 -12.62
CA GLY A 948 14.38 -19.99 -11.20
C GLY A 948 13.83 -18.58 -11.02
N PHE A 949 14.26 -17.89 -9.96
CA PHE A 949 13.85 -16.52 -9.66
C PHE A 949 14.41 -15.52 -10.69
N GLN A 950 13.59 -14.54 -11.07
CA GLN A 950 14.04 -13.37 -11.81
C GLN A 950 14.95 -12.46 -10.98
N ASP A 951 15.53 -11.46 -11.64
CA ASP A 951 16.45 -10.48 -11.04
C ASP A 951 15.93 -9.94 -9.69
N PRO A 952 16.62 -10.24 -8.56
CA PRO A 952 16.19 -9.80 -7.24
C PRO A 952 16.18 -8.28 -7.06
N GLY A 953 16.84 -7.52 -7.94
CA GLY A 953 16.77 -6.05 -7.93
C GLY A 953 15.35 -5.52 -8.12
N MET A 954 14.44 -6.31 -8.71
CA MET A 954 13.04 -5.93 -8.93
C MET A 954 12.17 -7.16 -9.23
N ASN A 955 11.81 -7.91 -8.18
CA ASN A 955 11.00 -9.13 -8.31
C ASN A 955 10.12 -9.38 -7.07
N SER A 956 8.99 -8.67 -6.99
CA SER A 956 7.98 -8.85 -5.94
C SER A 956 6.99 -9.97 -6.27
N PHE A 957 6.55 -10.70 -5.24
CA PHE A 957 5.48 -11.70 -5.36
C PHE A 957 4.12 -11.19 -4.85
N ALA A 958 3.99 -9.90 -4.51
CA ALA A 958 2.73 -9.26 -4.10
C ALA A 958 2.59 -7.85 -4.69
N HIS A 959 2.19 -7.78 -5.96
CA HIS A 959 2.04 -6.55 -6.74
C HIS A 959 0.70 -6.58 -7.49
N TYR A 960 -0.19 -5.61 -7.25
CA TYR A 960 -1.59 -5.76 -7.69
C TYR A 960 -1.85 -5.46 -9.17
N SER A 961 -0.91 -4.87 -9.91
CA SER A 961 -1.15 -4.34 -11.27
C SER A 961 -1.69 -5.37 -12.26
N PHE A 962 -1.13 -6.59 -12.32
CA PHE A 962 -1.69 -7.66 -13.14
C PHE A 962 -2.99 -8.27 -12.61
N GLY A 963 -3.39 -7.93 -11.38
CA GLY A 963 -4.69 -8.25 -10.82
C GLY A 963 -5.83 -7.42 -11.41
N ALA A 964 -5.53 -6.41 -12.24
CA ALA A 964 -6.53 -5.58 -12.92
C ALA A 964 -7.53 -6.39 -13.77
N VAL A 965 -7.20 -7.63 -14.15
CA VAL A 965 -8.12 -8.57 -14.81
C VAL A 965 -9.40 -8.84 -14.02
N CYS A 966 -9.39 -8.66 -12.70
CA CYS A 966 -10.57 -8.86 -11.87
C CYS A 966 -11.70 -7.86 -12.20
N GLU A 967 -11.39 -6.67 -12.72
CA GLU A 967 -12.39 -5.78 -13.32
C GLU A 967 -13.18 -6.50 -14.42
N TRP A 968 -12.48 -7.20 -15.32
CA TRP A 968 -13.12 -7.97 -16.38
C TRP A 968 -13.91 -9.16 -15.85
N MET A 969 -13.44 -9.81 -14.78
CA MET A 969 -14.19 -10.88 -14.11
C MET A 969 -15.55 -10.39 -13.59
N PHE A 970 -15.60 -9.23 -12.93
CA PHE A 970 -16.86 -8.67 -12.43
C PHE A 970 -17.77 -8.18 -13.55
N ARG A 971 -17.21 -7.46 -14.54
CA ARG A 971 -17.99 -6.82 -15.61
C ARG A 971 -18.46 -7.78 -16.69
N THR A 972 -17.71 -8.85 -16.95
CA THR A 972 -17.99 -9.79 -18.05
C THR A 972 -18.52 -11.12 -17.54
N ILE A 973 -17.81 -11.77 -16.61
CA ILE A 973 -18.24 -13.06 -16.07
C ILE A 973 -19.41 -12.84 -15.12
N GLY A 974 -19.25 -11.95 -14.14
CA GLY A 974 -20.34 -11.54 -13.25
C GLY A 974 -21.40 -10.70 -13.98
N GLY A 975 -21.01 -9.96 -15.01
CA GLY A 975 -21.91 -9.11 -15.76
C GLY A 975 -22.34 -7.85 -15.03
N ILE A 976 -21.65 -7.38 -13.98
CA ILE A 976 -22.06 -6.20 -13.20
C ILE A 976 -21.19 -5.00 -13.57
N ASP A 977 -21.81 -3.94 -14.08
CA ASP A 977 -21.18 -2.62 -14.25
C ASP A 977 -22.19 -1.48 -14.04
N THR A 978 -21.72 -0.24 -14.07
CA THR A 978 -22.56 0.96 -13.95
C THR A 978 -22.81 1.60 -15.31
N ASP A 979 -24.05 2.01 -15.58
CA ASP A 979 -24.46 2.80 -16.75
C ASP A 979 -24.65 4.28 -16.37
N GLY A 980 -23.53 4.91 -15.99
CA GLY A 980 -23.49 6.26 -15.46
C GLY A 980 -22.85 6.31 -14.07
N PRO A 981 -22.86 7.47 -13.40
CA PRO A 981 -22.21 7.63 -12.10
C PRO A 981 -23.01 6.98 -10.97
N GLY A 982 -22.31 6.35 -10.03
CA GLY A 982 -22.87 5.95 -8.74
C GLY A 982 -23.88 4.81 -8.78
N TYR A 983 -23.88 3.96 -9.82
CA TYR A 983 -24.80 2.82 -9.97
C TYR A 983 -26.29 3.18 -9.89
N LYS A 984 -26.68 4.43 -10.22
CA LYS A 984 -28.09 4.79 -10.32
C LYS A 984 -28.80 4.05 -11.45
N ARG A 985 -28.08 3.82 -12.56
CA ARG A 985 -28.44 2.86 -13.60
C ARG A 985 -27.36 1.79 -13.66
N ILE A 986 -27.77 0.55 -13.75
CA ILE A 986 -26.91 -0.62 -13.64
C ILE A 986 -26.92 -1.35 -14.97
N LEU A 987 -25.76 -1.86 -15.39
CA LEU A 987 -25.65 -2.77 -16.51
C LEU A 987 -25.51 -4.20 -15.97
N ILE A 988 -26.41 -5.08 -16.38
CA ILE A 988 -26.34 -6.52 -16.13
C ILE A 988 -26.11 -7.23 -17.46
N ARG A 989 -24.88 -7.67 -17.72
CA ARG A 989 -24.49 -8.32 -18.99
C ARG A 989 -23.49 -9.47 -18.75
N PRO A 990 -23.91 -10.57 -18.10
CA PRO A 990 -23.06 -11.74 -17.99
C PRO A 990 -22.83 -12.32 -19.39
N THR A 991 -21.59 -12.65 -19.69
CA THR A 991 -21.21 -13.26 -20.98
C THR A 991 -20.60 -14.64 -20.71
N PRO A 992 -21.42 -15.70 -20.56
CA PRO A 992 -20.92 -17.06 -20.38
C PRO A 992 -19.97 -17.46 -21.52
N GLY A 993 -18.87 -18.14 -21.19
CA GLY A 993 -17.90 -18.56 -22.19
C GLY A 993 -16.71 -19.32 -21.60
N GLY A 994 -15.76 -19.67 -22.47
CA GLY A 994 -14.62 -20.48 -22.10
C GLY A 994 -15.04 -21.85 -21.59
N ARG A 995 -14.53 -22.24 -20.41
CA ARG A 995 -14.91 -23.49 -19.72
C ARG A 995 -15.89 -23.28 -18.57
N LEU A 996 -16.49 -22.09 -18.44
CA LEU A 996 -17.36 -21.77 -17.31
C LEU A 996 -18.78 -22.29 -17.53
N SER A 997 -19.31 -22.98 -16.52
CA SER A 997 -20.69 -23.51 -16.50
C SER A 997 -21.59 -22.76 -15.51
N TRP A 998 -21.01 -22.02 -14.57
CA TRP A 998 -21.75 -21.12 -13.68
C TRP A 998 -20.82 -20.04 -13.11
N ALA A 999 -21.40 -18.90 -12.73
CA ALA A 999 -20.76 -17.90 -11.89
C ALA A 999 -21.77 -17.21 -10.96
N ARG A 1000 -21.29 -16.73 -9.82
CA ARG A 1000 -22.03 -15.94 -8.83
C ARG A 1000 -21.19 -14.74 -8.44
N THR A 1001 -21.79 -13.56 -8.51
CA THR A 1001 -21.13 -12.30 -8.19
C THR A 1001 -22.06 -11.43 -7.38
N THR A 1002 -21.55 -10.84 -6.30
CA THR A 1002 -22.26 -9.81 -5.53
C THR A 1002 -21.38 -8.58 -5.40
N TYR A 1003 -21.98 -7.40 -5.50
CA TYR A 1003 -21.33 -6.12 -5.31
C TYR A 1003 -22.22 -5.18 -4.50
N ASP A 1004 -21.79 -4.83 -3.28
CA ASP A 1004 -22.46 -3.90 -2.38
C ASP A 1004 -22.08 -2.45 -2.77
N SER A 1005 -22.78 -1.92 -3.77
CA SER A 1005 -22.54 -0.57 -4.32
C SER A 1005 -22.93 0.55 -3.36
N ILE A 1006 -22.65 1.81 -3.74
CA ILE A 1006 -23.13 3.00 -3.02
C ILE A 1006 -24.68 3.09 -2.95
N GLN A 1007 -25.40 2.33 -3.78
CA GLN A 1007 -26.87 2.23 -3.76
C GLN A 1007 -27.39 1.02 -2.98
N GLY A 1008 -26.53 0.07 -2.62
CA GLY A 1008 -26.90 -1.22 -2.05
C GLY A 1008 -26.46 -2.41 -2.92
N ARG A 1009 -26.89 -3.60 -2.52
CA ARG A 1009 -26.47 -4.87 -3.11
C ARG A 1009 -26.97 -5.07 -4.54
N ILE A 1010 -26.02 -5.32 -5.45
CA ILE A 1010 -26.26 -5.84 -6.80
C ILE A 1010 -25.76 -7.28 -6.82
N ALA A 1011 -26.55 -8.21 -7.35
CA ALA A 1011 -26.12 -9.60 -7.46
C ALA A 1011 -26.51 -10.23 -8.79
N THR A 1012 -25.65 -11.10 -9.29
CA THR A 1012 -25.89 -11.96 -10.44
C THR A 1012 -25.50 -13.40 -10.11
N ALA A 1013 -26.31 -14.36 -10.54
CA ALA A 1013 -25.95 -15.76 -10.50
C ALA A 1013 -26.45 -16.41 -11.78
N TRP A 1014 -25.52 -16.93 -12.61
CA TRP A 1014 -25.90 -17.62 -13.83
C TRP A 1014 -25.38 -19.06 -13.85
N LYS A 1015 -26.11 -19.91 -14.56
CA LYS A 1015 -25.77 -21.32 -14.78
C LYS A 1015 -26.19 -21.76 -16.19
N LEU A 1016 -25.35 -22.57 -16.81
CA LEU A 1016 -25.65 -23.28 -18.06
C LEU A 1016 -26.03 -24.73 -17.77
N ASP A 1017 -27.07 -25.22 -18.45
CA ASP A 1017 -27.49 -26.62 -18.51
C ASP A 1017 -27.69 -27.00 -19.99
N GLY A 1018 -26.64 -27.53 -20.62
CA GLY A 1018 -26.52 -27.48 -22.07
C GLY A 1018 -26.53 -26.03 -22.56
N ASP A 1019 -27.37 -25.73 -23.56
CA ASP A 1019 -27.53 -24.37 -24.09
C ASP A 1019 -28.53 -23.53 -23.28
N LYS A 1020 -29.15 -24.10 -22.25
CA LYS A 1020 -30.11 -23.36 -21.41
C LYS A 1020 -29.37 -22.49 -20.39
N LEU A 1021 -29.54 -21.18 -20.51
CA LEU A 1021 -29.08 -20.18 -19.53
C LEU A 1021 -30.15 -19.95 -18.45
N GLN A 1022 -29.73 -19.98 -17.20
CA GLN A 1022 -30.48 -19.47 -16.05
C GLN A 1022 -29.72 -18.28 -15.48
N LEU A 1023 -30.40 -17.18 -15.19
CA LEU A 1023 -29.80 -15.95 -14.66
C LEU A 1023 -30.68 -15.34 -13.57
N ASP A 1024 -30.22 -15.39 -12.33
CA ASP A 1024 -30.81 -14.66 -11.20
C ASP A 1024 -30.14 -13.29 -11.07
N VAL A 1025 -30.95 -12.25 -10.89
CA VAL A 1025 -30.50 -10.85 -10.76
C VAL A 1025 -31.15 -10.21 -9.55
N THR A 1026 -30.37 -9.51 -8.73
CA THR A 1026 -30.87 -8.64 -7.64
C THR A 1026 -30.40 -7.21 -7.86
N ILE A 1027 -31.35 -6.27 -7.85
CA ILE A 1027 -31.13 -4.84 -8.06
C ILE A 1027 -31.60 -4.06 -6.82
N PRO A 1028 -30.79 -3.15 -6.24
CA PRO A 1028 -31.15 -2.45 -5.02
C PRO A 1028 -32.27 -1.43 -5.26
N ALA A 1029 -33.04 -1.10 -4.21
CA ALA A 1029 -34.11 -0.11 -4.28
C ALA A 1029 -33.58 1.25 -4.79
N ASN A 1030 -34.44 2.02 -5.46
CA ASN A 1030 -34.10 3.35 -5.99
C ASN A 1030 -33.03 3.35 -7.10
N THR A 1031 -32.90 2.22 -7.81
CA THR A 1031 -32.07 2.06 -9.01
C THR A 1031 -32.84 1.30 -10.10
N THR A 1032 -32.33 1.36 -11.33
CA THR A 1032 -32.78 0.55 -12.46
C THR A 1032 -31.62 -0.20 -13.07
N ALA A 1033 -31.93 -1.25 -13.84
CA ALA A 1033 -30.92 -1.99 -14.58
C ALA A 1033 -31.34 -2.27 -16.02
N THR A 1034 -30.36 -2.24 -16.92
CA THR A 1034 -30.45 -2.81 -18.26
C THR A 1034 -29.84 -4.21 -18.24
N VAL A 1035 -30.65 -5.23 -18.51
CA VAL A 1035 -30.26 -6.64 -18.53
C VAL A 1035 -30.12 -7.10 -19.97
N HIS A 1036 -28.94 -7.58 -20.33
CA HIS A 1036 -28.65 -8.21 -21.60
C HIS A 1036 -28.73 -9.73 -21.44
N ILE A 1037 -29.62 -10.36 -22.20
CA ILE A 1037 -29.85 -11.81 -22.13
C ILE A 1037 -29.54 -12.41 -23.52
N PRO A 1038 -28.50 -13.24 -23.64
CA PRO A 1038 -28.26 -14.00 -24.87
C PRO A 1038 -29.45 -14.93 -25.15
N ALA A 1039 -29.96 -14.91 -26.38
CA ALA A 1039 -31.08 -15.76 -26.76
C ALA A 1039 -31.09 -16.10 -28.27
N ALA A 1040 -31.23 -17.39 -28.60
CA ALA A 1040 -31.48 -17.85 -29.96
C ALA A 1040 -32.85 -17.38 -30.51
N ASP A 1041 -33.87 -17.37 -29.65
CA ASP A 1041 -35.21 -16.83 -29.92
C ASP A 1041 -35.61 -15.84 -28.82
N PRO A 1042 -35.68 -14.53 -29.12
CA PRO A 1042 -36.12 -13.51 -28.18
C PRO A 1042 -37.50 -13.75 -27.54
N SER A 1043 -38.41 -14.42 -28.25
CA SER A 1043 -39.76 -14.70 -27.77
C SER A 1043 -39.82 -15.82 -26.72
N ALA A 1044 -38.76 -16.63 -26.64
CA ALA A 1044 -38.67 -17.78 -25.74
C ALA A 1044 -38.06 -17.44 -24.36
N ILE A 1045 -37.62 -16.19 -24.15
CA ILE A 1045 -37.06 -15.76 -22.85
C ILE A 1045 -38.17 -15.72 -21.80
N LEU A 1046 -37.93 -16.40 -20.67
CA LEU A 1046 -38.84 -16.41 -19.54
C LEU A 1046 -38.28 -15.57 -18.39
N GLU A 1047 -39.18 -14.91 -17.64
CA GLU A 1047 -38.91 -14.46 -16.28
C GLU A 1047 -39.82 -15.26 -15.33
N GLY A 1048 -39.21 -16.04 -14.44
CA GLY A 1048 -39.90 -17.06 -13.65
C GLY A 1048 -40.56 -18.10 -14.56
N ARG A 1049 -41.90 -18.03 -14.69
CA ARG A 1049 -42.71 -18.93 -15.53
C ARG A 1049 -43.46 -18.22 -16.66
N LYS A 1050 -43.23 -16.92 -16.85
CA LYS A 1050 -43.93 -16.09 -17.85
C LYS A 1050 -42.96 -15.64 -18.95
N PRO A 1051 -43.42 -15.38 -20.18
CA PRO A 1051 -42.62 -14.64 -21.16
C PRO A 1051 -42.12 -13.34 -20.55
N ALA A 1052 -40.82 -13.05 -20.68
CA ALA A 1052 -40.19 -11.91 -20.00
C ALA A 1052 -40.89 -10.55 -20.25
N PRO A 1053 -41.34 -10.21 -21.48
CA PRO A 1053 -42.10 -8.97 -21.72
C PRO A 1053 -43.46 -8.88 -21.02
N GLN A 1054 -43.99 -10.01 -20.50
CA GLN A 1054 -45.27 -10.09 -19.78
C GLN A 1054 -45.09 -10.19 -18.26
N ALA A 1055 -43.85 -10.22 -17.78
CA ALA A 1055 -43.52 -10.29 -16.36
C ALA A 1055 -43.59 -8.90 -15.70
N GLU A 1056 -43.94 -8.88 -14.41
CA GLU A 1056 -44.05 -7.63 -13.67
C GLU A 1056 -42.68 -6.96 -13.50
N GLY A 1057 -42.60 -5.68 -13.88
CA GLY A 1057 -41.39 -4.87 -13.73
C GLY A 1057 -40.32 -5.13 -14.80
N VAL A 1058 -40.66 -5.83 -15.89
CA VAL A 1058 -39.73 -6.15 -16.98
C VAL A 1058 -40.23 -5.50 -18.27
N ARG A 1059 -39.39 -4.65 -18.88
CA ARG A 1059 -39.72 -3.93 -20.12
C ARG A 1059 -38.73 -4.27 -21.22
N LEU A 1060 -39.20 -4.84 -22.32
CA LEU A 1060 -38.37 -5.05 -23.51
C LEU A 1060 -37.98 -3.68 -24.10
N ILE A 1061 -36.68 -3.45 -24.28
CA ILE A 1061 -36.17 -2.18 -24.83
C ILE A 1061 -35.42 -2.35 -26.16
N GLY A 1062 -35.06 -3.58 -26.55
CA GLY A 1062 -34.46 -3.85 -27.86
C GLY A 1062 -33.82 -5.23 -27.96
N ALA A 1063 -33.15 -5.45 -29.09
CA ALA A 1063 -32.26 -6.59 -29.31
C ALA A 1063 -31.03 -6.12 -30.08
N GLN A 1064 -29.85 -6.61 -29.71
CA GLN A 1064 -28.58 -6.23 -30.32
C GLN A 1064 -27.59 -7.39 -30.22
N GLY A 1065 -26.96 -7.77 -31.34
CA GLY A 1065 -25.84 -8.71 -31.35
C GLY A 1065 -26.15 -10.10 -30.77
N GLY A 1066 -27.36 -10.64 -30.99
CA GLY A 1066 -27.79 -11.93 -30.43
C GLY A 1066 -28.25 -11.88 -28.97
N GLU A 1067 -28.33 -10.68 -28.39
CA GLU A 1067 -28.86 -10.44 -27.04
C GLU A 1067 -30.18 -9.69 -27.11
N VAL A 1068 -31.06 -9.96 -26.15
CA VAL A 1068 -32.29 -9.21 -25.91
C VAL A 1068 -32.11 -8.35 -24.67
N LEU A 1069 -32.51 -7.09 -24.78
CA LEU A 1069 -32.31 -6.08 -23.76
C LEU A 1069 -33.61 -5.81 -23.03
N PHE A 1070 -33.58 -5.94 -21.70
CA PHE A 1070 -34.69 -5.60 -20.82
C PHE A 1070 -34.30 -4.49 -19.86
N GLU A 1071 -35.18 -3.52 -19.64
CA GLU A 1071 -35.10 -2.62 -18.50
C GLU A 1071 -35.91 -3.22 -17.33
N ILE A 1072 -35.30 -3.25 -16.15
CA ILE A 1072 -35.93 -3.67 -14.90
C ILE A 1072 -35.75 -2.60 -13.80
N GLY A 1073 -36.70 -2.55 -12.88
CA GLY A 1073 -36.55 -1.80 -11.63
C GLY A 1073 -35.80 -2.61 -10.56
N SER A 1074 -35.78 -2.09 -9.33
CA SER A 1074 -35.28 -2.82 -8.16
C SER A 1074 -36.02 -4.14 -7.88
N GLY A 1075 -35.40 -5.02 -7.10
CA GLY A 1075 -35.94 -6.32 -6.70
C GLY A 1075 -35.16 -7.50 -7.30
N THR A 1076 -35.74 -8.70 -7.17
CA THR A 1076 -35.12 -9.96 -7.64
C THR A 1076 -35.87 -10.52 -8.84
N TYR A 1077 -35.13 -10.92 -9.88
CA TYR A 1077 -35.62 -11.40 -11.18
C TYR A 1077 -34.91 -12.70 -11.56
N HIS A 1078 -35.61 -13.59 -12.25
CA HIS A 1078 -35.10 -14.93 -12.59
C HIS A 1078 -35.33 -15.19 -14.07
N PHE A 1079 -34.31 -14.99 -14.90
CA PHE A 1079 -34.41 -15.17 -16.33
C PHE A 1079 -33.99 -16.58 -16.78
N THR A 1080 -34.62 -17.06 -17.84
CA THR A 1080 -34.22 -18.29 -18.54
C THR A 1080 -34.27 -18.06 -20.04
N SER A 1081 -33.22 -18.47 -20.75
CA SER A 1081 -33.13 -18.42 -22.21
C SER A 1081 -32.39 -19.64 -22.77
N GLN A 1082 -32.42 -19.80 -24.09
CA GLN A 1082 -31.55 -20.72 -24.83
C GLN A 1082 -30.45 -19.88 -25.49
N MET A 1083 -29.18 -20.22 -25.24
CA MET A 1083 -28.03 -19.55 -25.83
C MET A 1083 -28.06 -19.66 -27.37
N PRO A 1084 -27.55 -18.63 -28.09
CA PRO A 1084 -27.49 -18.62 -29.56
C PRO A 1084 -26.63 -19.72 -30.20
#